data_AF-A0A931LGI5-F1
#
_entry.id   AF-A0A931LGI5-F1
#
_cell.length_a   1.000
_cell.length_b   1.000
_cell.length_c   1.000
_cell.angle_alpha   90.00
_cell.angle_beta   90.00
_cell.angle_gamma   90.00
#
_symmetry.space_group_name_H-M   'P 1'
#
loop_
_entity.id
_entity.type
_entity.pdbx_description
1 polymer ?
#
loop_
_entity_poly.entity_id
_entity_poly.type
_entity_poly.pdbx_seq_one_letter_code
_entity_poly.pdbx_strand_id
1 'polypeptide(L)'
;MITTLLADGYDRARIFPVENKTVVTNPVEGCRNNKWYPVLKRHGVPFIALPDVEWIVYPFKSPLLKLNRIFPEGIEIPKMYVGKNVLHFPTVKCVHPDTEILLGDGRLVRAEMLVKDWQLREPVRRDDDGDEFSDGEVRIVSLSADGLGGAHATRFWRAPVTDPCVWTVRTRTGRVVTTSARHPFLTPEGWKRADRLAVGDRVAVARRVRIEGRSQPLPHVRGLGHDAIDVDRLPIRPGRKHDVETQRTIIREYIDGKPITTIAAERKLHWESVRTIVHRYGIRSRWTRVWARAPERTSPEFWRWMGYFIAEGYAYDASGSYRISIANTDPEVRADYIELSRSLFGVEPRTRGNEIYFDAYNLRTFFDSLGFRFPTNSATKEVPAILFACPDHEIAAFLQAYFDGDGTASKVGIEATSKSPRLAAQVQMLLTRLGVMSFVGSVFNRATNGRMTERAEYRKVAIYADDVVELARHIVFRCAHKQRALEALVARRMSGRRPSNWDTIPVPPPLFRMVRRGLGLTQASSGRASSVNSIENGYTQPVRPVVRYFVDLFERLDVTQRFRDEISYLRFLASEDIAWDRVDDIRAERADVPFFYDLSVDGTQCFVGNGIVLHNTHGHSVTTGAIKNAFGGLLKEVRHYAHEFIHEVMVDLMYMQRELHPGVLAVMDGTVMGDGAGPRTMVPRAGNLILASADQVAIDAIAAKIMGFDPLSIPYLRMCHERGLGIADPRDIEIVGDVEAAATNMGFKTSRSLVIWGDQLIRKGPLRPLKRLLLHSPLVVWAPFASNVYHDLLWYPTVGRSRIRAFGATPWGRLFERY
;
A
#
# COMPACT_ATOMS: atom_id res chain seq x y z
N MET A 1 44.44 15.93 -3.95
CA MET A 1 44.52 14.68 -3.17
C MET A 1 45.72 13.82 -3.57
N ILE A 2 45.64 12.84 -4.49
CA ILE A 2 46.80 11.96 -4.77
C ILE A 2 48.01 12.75 -5.30
N THR A 3 47.82 13.66 -6.26
CA THR A 3 48.89 14.58 -6.71
C THR A 3 49.50 15.39 -5.56
N THR A 4 48.69 15.76 -4.57
CA THR A 4 49.11 16.50 -3.37
C THR A 4 49.99 15.61 -2.50
N LEU A 5 49.49 14.44 -2.08
CA LEU A 5 50.27 13.46 -1.31
C LEU A 5 51.60 13.09 -1.98
N LEU A 6 51.63 12.94 -3.31
CA LEU A 6 52.87 12.67 -4.04
C LEU A 6 53.84 13.87 -4.10
N ALA A 7 53.35 15.10 -4.04
CA ALA A 7 54.16 16.31 -3.91
C ALA A 7 54.63 16.53 -2.46
N ASP A 8 53.79 16.18 -1.49
CA ASP A 8 54.07 16.18 -0.04
C ASP A 8 55.02 15.04 0.39
N GLY A 9 55.58 14.29 -0.57
CA GLY A 9 56.62 13.26 -0.33
C GLY A 9 56.11 11.87 0.06
N TYR A 10 54.80 11.60 0.02
CA TYR A 10 54.27 10.25 0.26
C TYR A 10 54.59 9.34 -0.93
N ASP A 11 55.26 8.22 -0.68
CA ASP A 11 55.56 7.19 -1.69
C ASP A 11 54.26 6.58 -2.27
N ARG A 12 54.21 6.39 -3.60
CA ARG A 12 53.13 5.70 -4.33
C ARG A 12 52.83 4.31 -3.74
N ALA A 13 53.86 3.58 -3.32
CA ALA A 13 53.73 2.26 -2.70
C ALA A 13 53.20 2.31 -1.25
N ARG A 14 53.00 3.51 -0.68
CA ARG A 14 52.46 3.74 0.67
C ARG A 14 51.10 4.45 0.67
N ILE A 15 50.55 4.79 -0.51
CA ILE A 15 49.17 5.28 -0.67
C ILE A 15 48.28 4.08 -0.99
N PHE A 16 47.21 3.87 -0.20
CA PHE A 16 46.33 2.71 -0.31
C PHE A 16 44.86 3.13 -0.50
N PRO A 17 44.42 3.37 -1.75
CA PRO A 17 43.00 3.50 -2.11
C PRO A 17 42.28 2.18 -1.84
N VAL A 18 41.31 2.21 -0.93
CA VAL A 18 40.60 1.03 -0.44
C VAL A 18 39.08 1.20 -0.51
N GLU A 19 38.36 0.14 -0.85
CA GLU A 19 36.91 0.03 -0.68
C GLU A 19 36.56 -1.35 -0.07
N ASN A 20 35.57 -1.37 0.82
CA ASN A 20 35.08 -2.61 1.43
C ASN A 20 33.82 -3.12 0.73
N LYS A 21 33.70 -4.43 0.60
CA LYS A 21 32.50 -5.10 0.11
C LYS A 21 31.36 -4.85 1.08
N THR A 22 30.41 -4.00 0.69
CA THR A 22 29.16 -3.87 1.43
C THR A 22 28.25 -5.05 1.10
N VAL A 23 27.09 -5.14 1.77
CA VAL A 23 26.04 -6.09 1.37
C VAL A 23 25.54 -5.84 -0.07
N VAL A 24 25.93 -4.73 -0.71
CA VAL A 24 25.50 -4.39 -2.07
C VAL A 24 26.62 -3.92 -3.02
N THR A 25 27.86 -3.74 -2.58
CA THR A 25 28.96 -3.25 -3.45
C THR A 25 29.99 -4.33 -3.71
N ASN A 26 30.42 -4.42 -4.98
CA ASN A 26 31.64 -5.08 -5.39
C ASN A 26 32.74 -4.00 -5.52
N PRO A 27 33.78 -3.99 -4.66
CA PRO A 27 34.84 -2.96 -4.67
C PRO A 27 35.54 -2.78 -6.03
N VAL A 28 35.75 -3.87 -6.77
CA VAL A 28 36.45 -3.82 -8.07
C VAL A 28 35.57 -3.15 -9.14
N GLU A 29 34.25 -3.38 -9.09
CA GLU A 29 33.29 -2.70 -9.97
C GLU A 29 33.01 -1.25 -9.53
N GLY A 30 33.03 -0.98 -8.22
CA GLY A 30 32.95 0.38 -7.65
C GLY A 30 34.09 1.28 -8.14
N CYS A 31 35.34 0.83 -7.94
CA CYS A 31 36.55 1.51 -8.41
C CYS A 31 36.56 1.73 -9.94
N ARG A 32 35.98 0.80 -10.71
CA ARG A 32 35.84 0.93 -12.18
C ARG A 32 34.76 1.94 -12.58
N ASN A 33 33.55 1.80 -12.04
CA ASN A 33 32.39 2.56 -12.50
C ASN A 33 32.41 4.01 -11.99
N ASN A 34 33.01 4.26 -10.82
CA ASN A 34 33.23 5.61 -10.27
C ASN A 34 34.52 6.28 -10.79
N LYS A 35 35.13 5.77 -11.87
CA LYS A 35 36.32 6.33 -12.55
C LYS A 35 37.58 6.47 -11.67
N TRP A 36 37.72 5.65 -10.63
CA TRP A 36 38.94 5.67 -9.80
C TRP A 36 40.13 5.04 -10.53
N TYR A 37 39.97 3.89 -11.21
CA TYR A 37 41.08 3.21 -11.89
C TYR A 37 41.92 4.09 -12.86
N PRO A 38 41.34 4.94 -13.74
CA PRO A 38 42.10 5.87 -14.57
C PRO A 38 42.97 6.83 -13.77
N VAL A 39 42.44 7.40 -12.68
CA VAL A 39 43.15 8.32 -11.78
C VAL A 39 44.27 7.58 -11.05
N LEU A 40 43.97 6.43 -10.45
CA LEU A 40 44.94 5.62 -9.72
C LEU A 40 46.09 5.14 -10.63
N LYS A 41 45.77 4.66 -11.84
CA LYS A 41 46.77 4.26 -12.85
C LYS A 41 47.63 5.44 -13.30
N ARG A 42 47.05 6.63 -13.52
CA ARG A 42 47.80 7.86 -13.88
C ARG A 42 48.80 8.26 -12.81
N HIS A 43 48.54 7.95 -11.54
CA HIS A 43 49.44 8.23 -10.42
C HIS A 43 50.33 7.05 -10.01
N GLY A 44 50.18 5.88 -10.63
CA GLY A 44 50.95 4.67 -10.32
C GLY A 44 50.62 4.04 -8.96
N VAL A 45 49.38 4.21 -8.49
CA VAL A 45 48.91 3.74 -7.16
C VAL A 45 47.99 2.51 -7.33
N PRO A 46 48.20 1.40 -6.59
CA PRO A 46 47.35 0.21 -6.70
C PRO A 46 46.06 0.36 -5.87
N PHE A 47 44.91 0.00 -6.46
CA PHE A 47 43.67 -0.17 -5.70
C PHE A 47 43.69 -1.50 -4.91
N ILE A 48 43.19 -1.49 -3.68
CA ILE A 48 43.12 -2.66 -2.80
C ILE A 48 41.66 -2.88 -2.35
N ALA A 49 41.06 -4.01 -2.74
CA ALA A 49 39.77 -4.42 -2.22
C ALA A 49 39.95 -5.07 -0.84
N LEU A 50 39.27 -4.55 0.18
CA LEU A 50 39.44 -5.00 1.56
C LEU A 50 38.97 -6.44 1.88
N PRO A 51 38.13 -7.14 1.08
CA PRO A 51 37.91 -8.57 1.26
C PRO A 51 39.16 -9.43 1.05
N ASP A 52 40.14 -8.94 0.28
CA ASP A 52 41.27 -9.73 -0.24
C ASP A 52 42.56 -9.56 0.59
N VAL A 53 42.48 -8.86 1.73
CA VAL A 53 43.61 -8.60 2.64
C VAL A 53 43.49 -9.40 3.93
N GLU A 54 44.59 -9.52 4.68
CA GLU A 54 44.58 -10.20 5.98
C GLU A 54 43.73 -9.43 7.02
N TRP A 55 42.72 -10.08 7.59
CA TRP A 55 41.94 -9.58 8.73
C TRP A 55 42.45 -10.22 10.02
N ILE A 56 42.53 -9.44 11.10
CA ILE A 56 42.96 -9.89 12.43
C ILE A 56 41.96 -9.43 13.49
N VAL A 57 41.79 -10.24 14.55
CA VAL A 57 41.10 -9.80 15.78
C VAL A 57 42.03 -8.83 16.52
N TYR A 58 41.58 -7.59 16.73
CA TYR A 58 42.37 -6.55 17.39
C TYR A 58 41.83 -6.27 18.82
N PRO A 59 42.66 -6.40 19.87
CA PRO A 59 42.24 -6.16 21.25
C PRO A 59 42.28 -4.66 21.58
N PHE A 60 41.17 -3.96 21.28
CA PHE A 60 41.01 -2.54 21.59
C PHE A 60 41.12 -2.28 23.09
N LYS A 61 41.99 -1.33 23.46
CA LYS A 61 42.17 -0.81 24.83
C LYS A 61 41.13 0.25 25.16
N SER A 62 40.57 0.91 24.14
CA SER A 62 39.55 1.94 24.29
C SER A 62 38.23 1.40 24.87
N PRO A 63 37.51 2.16 25.71
CA PRO A 63 36.30 1.70 26.40
C PRO A 63 35.05 1.72 25.48
N LEU A 64 34.99 0.79 24.52
CA LEU A 64 33.90 0.70 23.55
C LEU A 64 32.55 0.43 24.23
N LEU A 65 31.55 1.26 23.92
CA LEU A 65 30.22 1.30 24.53
C LEU A 65 29.37 0.07 24.19
N LYS A 66 29.47 -0.43 22.95
CA LYS A 66 28.57 -1.45 22.40
C LYS A 66 29.28 -2.53 21.58
N LEU A 67 30.32 -2.22 20.81
CA LEU A 67 30.94 -3.18 19.89
C LEU A 67 31.48 -4.43 20.60
N ASN A 68 32.11 -4.30 21.77
CA ASN A 68 32.55 -5.44 22.58
C ASN A 68 31.39 -6.31 23.10
N ARG A 69 30.15 -5.80 23.13
CA ARG A 69 28.93 -6.56 23.47
C ARG A 69 28.25 -7.17 22.24
N ILE A 70 28.64 -6.74 21.04
CA ILE A 70 28.16 -7.26 19.75
C ILE A 70 29.10 -8.37 19.24
N PHE A 71 30.41 -8.20 19.46
CA PHE A 71 31.48 -9.09 19.04
C PHE A 71 32.28 -9.57 20.28
N PRO A 72 31.74 -10.52 21.07
CA PRO A 72 32.35 -10.95 22.34
C PRO A 72 33.69 -11.69 22.14
N GLU A 73 33.87 -12.35 20.99
CA GLU A 73 35.12 -13.03 20.60
C GLU A 73 36.22 -12.06 20.11
N GLY A 74 35.98 -10.74 20.23
CA GLY A 74 36.85 -9.68 19.70
C GLY A 74 36.43 -9.16 18.33
N ILE A 75 37.01 -8.03 17.93
CA ILE A 75 36.63 -7.30 16.71
C ILE A 75 37.67 -7.54 15.60
N GLU A 76 37.25 -8.12 14.49
CA GLU A 76 38.07 -8.26 13.29
C GLU A 76 38.22 -6.93 12.53
N ILE A 77 39.45 -6.59 12.16
CA ILE A 77 39.81 -5.44 11.31
C ILE A 77 40.82 -5.83 10.23
N PRO A 78 40.99 -5.05 9.14
CA PRO A 78 42.08 -5.24 8.20
C PRO A 78 43.43 -4.98 8.89
N LYS A 79 44.34 -5.96 8.91
CA LYS A 79 45.68 -5.84 9.53
C LYS A 79 46.47 -4.66 9.00
N MET A 80 46.30 -4.34 7.71
CA MET A 80 46.97 -3.22 7.05
C MET A 80 46.59 -1.84 7.62
N TYR A 81 45.48 -1.71 8.36
CA TYR A 81 45.04 -0.44 8.94
C TYR A 81 45.85 0.02 10.15
N VAL A 82 46.42 -0.92 10.90
CA VAL A 82 47.23 -0.63 12.09
C VAL A 82 48.42 0.23 11.68
N GLY A 83 48.48 1.46 12.19
CA GLY A 83 49.52 2.44 11.87
C GLY A 83 49.37 3.20 10.53
N LYS A 84 48.14 3.39 9.98
CA LYS A 84 47.87 4.12 8.70
C LYS A 84 46.64 5.07 8.77
N ASN A 85 46.25 5.81 7.69
CA ASN A 85 45.29 6.97 7.66
C ASN A 85 44.10 6.80 6.57
N VAL A 86 42.88 7.47 6.59
CA VAL A 86 41.49 6.96 6.03
C VAL A 86 40.36 7.98 5.41
N LEU A 87 39.15 7.60 4.73
CA LEU A 87 38.03 8.43 3.97
C LEU A 87 36.44 7.97 3.75
N HIS A 88 35.44 8.64 2.96
CA HIS A 88 33.86 8.60 3.10
C HIS A 88 32.64 8.91 1.99
N PHE A 89 31.34 8.30 1.87
CA PHE A 89 30.06 8.64 0.93
C PHE A 89 28.48 8.06 1.09
N PRO A 90 27.27 8.60 0.54
CA PRO A 90 25.74 8.13 0.64
C PRO A 90 24.37 8.57 -0.27
N THR A 91 23.14 7.86 -0.48
CA THR A 91 21.85 8.22 -1.41
C THR A 91 20.21 7.58 -1.34
N VAL A 92 18.93 7.95 -1.93
CA VAL A 92 17.32 7.55 -1.79
C VAL A 92 16.27 6.33 -2.37
N LYS A 93 14.88 6.49 -2.74
CA LYS A 93 13.65 5.54 -3.17
C LYS A 93 12.18 6.09 -3.77
N CYS A 94 11.18 5.33 -4.42
CA CYS A 94 9.73 5.69 -4.98
C CYS A 94 8.50 4.59 -5.27
N VAL A 95 7.17 4.85 -5.75
CA VAL A 95 5.91 3.90 -6.12
C VAL A 95 4.60 4.45 -7.00
N HIS A 96 3.30 3.89 -7.19
CA HIS A 96 2.19 3.77 -8.32
C HIS A 96 0.57 4.13 -8.20
N PRO A 97 -0.36 4.36 -9.27
CA PRO A 97 -1.82 4.87 -9.23
C PRO A 97 -3.16 4.03 -9.14
N ASP A 98 -3.51 3.10 -10.06
CA ASP A 98 -4.94 2.64 -10.23
C ASP A 98 -5.45 1.70 -9.13
N THR A 99 -4.57 1.45 -8.16
CA THR A 99 -4.77 0.73 -6.90
C THR A 99 -5.89 1.36 -6.08
N GLU A 100 -6.97 0.63 -5.81
CA GLU A 100 -7.98 1.00 -4.81
C GLU A 100 -7.41 0.75 -3.41
N ILE A 101 -7.09 1.83 -2.70
CA ILE A 101 -6.62 1.84 -1.31
C ILE A 101 -7.82 1.74 -0.38
N LEU A 102 -7.70 0.90 0.65
CA LEU A 102 -8.75 0.68 1.63
C LEU A 102 -8.61 1.65 2.82
N LEU A 103 -9.54 2.59 2.94
CA LEU A 103 -9.60 3.54 4.04
C LEU A 103 -10.10 2.87 5.32
N GLY A 104 -9.72 3.42 6.47
CA GLY A 104 -10.07 2.91 7.80
C GLY A 104 -11.53 3.12 8.21
N ASP A 105 -12.31 3.83 7.38
CA ASP A 105 -13.79 3.90 7.46
C ASP A 105 -14.48 2.90 6.51
N GLY A 106 -13.69 2.10 5.78
CA GLY A 106 -14.14 1.05 4.87
C GLY A 106 -14.07 1.45 3.40
N ARG A 107 -14.09 2.74 3.05
CA ARG A 107 -14.16 3.17 1.64
C ARG A 107 -12.95 2.69 0.82
N LEU A 108 -13.22 2.17 -0.38
CA LEU A 108 -12.20 1.99 -1.42
C LEU A 108 -12.06 3.27 -2.24
N VAL A 109 -10.83 3.78 -2.36
CA VAL A 109 -10.52 4.98 -3.16
C VAL A 109 -9.26 4.71 -3.99
N ARG A 110 -9.30 4.99 -5.30
CA ARG A 110 -8.09 4.88 -6.16
C ARG A 110 -6.97 5.79 -5.63
N ALA A 111 -5.73 5.32 -5.63
CA ALA A 111 -4.59 6.07 -5.09
C ALA A 111 -4.44 7.43 -5.79
N GLU A 112 -4.63 7.48 -7.11
CA GLU A 112 -4.69 8.75 -7.86
C GLU A 112 -5.75 9.71 -7.30
N MET A 113 -6.99 9.25 -7.09
CA MET A 113 -8.06 10.10 -6.58
C MET A 113 -7.78 10.56 -5.15
N LEU A 114 -7.32 9.66 -4.28
CA LEU A 114 -7.01 9.99 -2.89
C LEU A 114 -5.92 11.07 -2.80
N VAL A 115 -4.85 10.94 -3.59
CA VAL A 115 -3.76 11.92 -3.60
C VAL A 115 -4.18 13.22 -4.28
N LYS A 116 -4.94 13.18 -5.39
CA LYS A 116 -5.47 14.39 -6.03
C LYS A 116 -6.44 15.15 -5.14
N ASP A 117 -7.28 14.46 -4.37
CA ASP A 117 -8.20 15.08 -3.39
C ASP A 117 -7.44 15.88 -2.33
N TRP A 118 -6.29 15.37 -1.84
CA TRP A 118 -5.43 16.12 -0.92
C TRP A 118 -4.64 17.23 -1.63
N GLN A 119 -4.15 17.00 -2.85
CA GLN A 119 -3.49 18.02 -3.67
C GLN A 119 -4.42 19.17 -4.11
N LEU A 120 -5.75 19.01 -4.00
CA LEU A 120 -6.74 20.07 -4.21
C LEU A 120 -7.11 20.83 -2.91
N ARG A 121 -6.80 20.28 -1.73
CA ARG A 121 -7.14 20.85 -0.42
C ARG A 121 -5.93 21.51 0.25
N GLU A 122 -4.77 20.87 0.13
CA GLU A 122 -3.55 21.18 0.86
C GLU A 122 -2.40 21.52 -0.10
N PRO A 123 -1.53 22.50 0.21
CA PRO A 123 -0.52 23.01 -0.71
C PRO A 123 0.38 21.93 -1.31
N VAL A 124 0.26 21.74 -2.63
CA VAL A 124 1.12 20.82 -3.38
C VAL A 124 2.54 21.36 -3.40
N ARG A 125 3.48 20.60 -2.85
CA ARG A 125 4.91 20.88 -2.96
C ARG A 125 5.51 19.83 -3.86
N ARG A 126 6.25 20.25 -4.87
CA ARG A 126 7.07 19.36 -5.69
C ARG A 126 8.48 19.33 -5.11
N ASP A 127 9.09 18.15 -5.04
CA ASP A 127 10.51 18.02 -4.75
C ASP A 127 11.36 18.07 -6.03
N ASP A 128 12.67 18.00 -5.87
CA ASP A 128 13.64 18.11 -6.96
C ASP A 128 13.77 16.83 -7.82
N ASP A 129 13.11 15.76 -7.40
CA ASP A 129 12.96 14.53 -8.17
C ASP A 129 11.77 14.58 -9.14
N GLY A 130 10.88 15.55 -8.95
CA GLY A 130 9.65 15.74 -9.69
C GLY A 130 8.42 15.19 -8.97
N ASP A 131 8.58 14.62 -7.77
CA ASP A 131 7.50 14.02 -7.00
C ASP A 131 6.69 15.14 -6.32
N GLU A 132 5.37 15.15 -6.53
CA GLU A 132 4.46 16.11 -5.90
C GLU A 132 3.81 15.52 -4.66
N PHE A 133 3.86 16.22 -3.53
CA PHE A 133 3.20 15.80 -2.30
C PHE A 133 2.51 16.94 -1.55
N SER A 134 1.35 16.62 -0.99
CA SER A 134 0.71 17.40 0.07
C SER A 134 0.82 16.63 1.39
N ASP A 135 0.90 17.35 2.51
CA ASP A 135 0.53 16.77 3.80
C ASP A 135 -1.00 16.59 3.84
N GLY A 136 -1.49 15.90 4.86
CA GLY A 136 -2.90 15.72 5.14
C GLY A 136 -3.08 14.64 6.20
N GLU A 137 -4.31 14.21 6.45
CA GLU A 137 -4.55 13.10 7.35
C GLU A 137 -5.74 12.25 6.91
N VAL A 138 -5.49 10.99 6.53
CA VAL A 138 -6.57 10.02 6.37
C VAL A 138 -6.22 8.70 7.08
N ARG A 139 -7.20 8.17 7.82
CA ARG A 139 -7.09 6.84 8.42
C ARG A 139 -7.25 5.79 7.31
N ILE A 140 -6.30 4.86 7.23
CA ILE A 140 -6.24 3.77 6.26
C ILE A 140 -6.19 2.40 6.97
N VAL A 141 -6.44 1.32 6.23
CA VAL A 141 -6.16 -0.04 6.72
C VAL A 141 -4.69 -0.39 6.46
N SER A 142 -4.01 -0.81 7.52
CA SER A 142 -2.60 -1.18 7.55
C SER A 142 -2.38 -2.42 8.44
N LEU A 143 -1.19 -3.03 8.38
CA LEU A 143 -0.81 -4.23 9.12
C LEU A 143 0.16 -3.88 10.26
N SER A 144 -0.19 -4.23 11.50
CA SER A 144 0.74 -4.26 12.64
C SER A 144 1.20 -5.70 12.93
N ALA A 145 1.94 -5.91 14.03
CA ALA A 145 2.23 -7.24 14.55
C ALA A 145 0.96 -7.99 15.03
N ASP A 146 -0.10 -7.26 15.37
CA ASP A 146 -1.32 -7.77 16.00
C ASP A 146 -2.39 -8.19 14.96
N GLY A 147 -2.38 -7.59 13.77
CA GLY A 147 -3.37 -7.84 12.72
C GLY A 147 -3.58 -6.63 11.81
N LEU A 148 -4.69 -6.63 11.06
CA LEU A 148 -5.08 -5.46 10.27
C LEU A 148 -5.83 -4.46 11.15
N GLY A 149 -5.39 -3.20 11.11
CA GLY A 149 -5.94 -2.11 11.92
C GLY A 149 -5.92 -0.77 11.20
N GLY A 150 -6.38 0.27 11.90
CA GLY A 150 -6.31 1.64 11.42
C GLY A 150 -4.92 2.24 11.65
N ALA A 151 -4.31 2.80 10.60
CA ALA A 151 -3.13 3.66 10.69
C ALA A 151 -3.41 5.01 10.02
N HIS A 152 -2.60 6.02 10.31
CA HIS A 152 -2.76 7.37 9.76
C HIS A 152 -1.79 7.56 8.60
N ALA A 153 -2.32 7.89 7.42
CA ALA A 153 -1.53 8.33 6.28
C ALA A 153 -1.40 9.85 6.30
N THR A 154 -0.16 10.33 6.34
CA THR A 154 0.23 11.71 6.69
C THR A 154 0.76 12.52 5.50
N ARG A 155 1.15 11.86 4.40
CA ARG A 155 1.53 12.50 3.13
C ARG A 155 1.07 11.71 1.92
N PHE A 156 0.72 12.45 0.88
CA PHE A 156 0.06 11.97 -0.33
C PHE A 156 0.92 12.28 -1.54
N TRP A 157 1.66 11.29 -2.04
CA TRP A 157 2.72 11.46 -3.04
C TRP A 157 2.27 11.12 -4.45
N ARG A 158 2.79 11.85 -5.44
CA ARG A 158 2.62 11.66 -6.88
C ARG A 158 3.98 11.79 -7.61
N ALA A 159 4.69 10.69 -7.74
CA ALA A 159 5.97 10.56 -8.46
C ALA A 159 5.75 10.41 -9.99
N PRO A 160 6.63 10.92 -10.87
CA PRO A 160 6.55 10.68 -12.30
C PRO A 160 7.02 9.25 -12.65
N VAL A 161 6.39 8.63 -13.66
CA VAL A 161 6.82 7.32 -14.15
C VAL A 161 8.10 7.48 -14.97
N THR A 162 9.16 6.93 -14.39
CA THR A 162 10.55 7.06 -14.83
C THR A 162 11.11 5.75 -15.38
N ASP A 163 10.45 4.63 -15.06
CA ASP A 163 10.71 3.30 -15.59
C ASP A 163 9.85 3.07 -16.84
N PRO A 164 10.39 2.60 -17.97
CA PRO A 164 9.57 2.22 -19.13
C PRO A 164 8.60 1.07 -18.85
N CYS A 165 8.77 0.32 -17.75
CA CYS A 165 7.96 -0.84 -17.38
C CYS A 165 7.26 -0.68 -16.02
N VAL A 166 5.98 -1.06 -15.99
CA VAL A 166 5.20 -1.29 -14.78
C VAL A 166 5.13 -2.79 -14.48
N TRP A 167 4.99 -3.16 -13.22
CA TRP A 167 5.01 -4.56 -12.80
C TRP A 167 3.70 -4.97 -12.13
N THR A 168 2.97 -5.84 -12.83
CA THR A 168 1.66 -6.35 -12.43
C THR A 168 1.83 -7.72 -11.77
N VAL A 169 1.40 -7.82 -10.52
CA VAL A 169 1.41 -9.04 -9.71
C VAL A 169 -0.02 -9.52 -9.54
N ARG A 170 -0.30 -10.78 -9.92
CA ARG A 170 -1.61 -11.43 -9.77
C ARG A 170 -1.50 -12.65 -8.87
N THR A 171 -2.36 -12.71 -7.85
CA THR A 171 -2.42 -13.84 -6.92
C THR A 171 -3.46 -14.88 -7.34
N ARG A 172 -3.38 -16.07 -6.75
CA ARG A 172 -4.30 -17.21 -6.96
C ARG A 172 -5.76 -16.90 -6.61
N THR A 173 -6.03 -16.04 -5.63
CA THR A 173 -7.40 -15.53 -5.36
C THR A 173 -7.87 -14.51 -6.39
N GLY A 174 -7.04 -14.13 -7.38
CA GLY A 174 -7.41 -13.20 -8.43
C GLY A 174 -7.25 -11.72 -8.06
N ARG A 175 -6.66 -11.42 -6.90
CA ARG A 175 -6.21 -10.05 -6.58
C ARG A 175 -5.10 -9.67 -7.56
N VAL A 176 -5.14 -8.44 -8.06
CA VAL A 176 -4.15 -7.90 -9.01
C VAL A 176 -3.73 -6.52 -8.53
N VAL A 177 -2.43 -6.23 -8.53
CA VAL A 177 -1.93 -4.87 -8.36
C VAL A 177 -0.75 -4.62 -9.28
N THR A 178 -0.73 -3.44 -9.89
CA THR A 178 0.39 -2.93 -10.69
C THR A 178 1.23 -2.02 -9.80
N THR A 179 2.55 -1.99 -10.01
CA THR A 179 3.50 -1.26 -9.17
C THR A 179 4.72 -0.78 -9.96
N SER A 180 5.53 0.11 -9.38
CA SER A 180 6.94 0.18 -9.78
C SER A 180 7.61 -1.15 -9.39
N ALA A 181 8.50 -1.71 -10.20
CA ALA A 181 9.18 -2.95 -9.79
C ALA A 181 10.05 -2.76 -8.54
N ARG A 182 10.28 -1.52 -8.11
CA ARG A 182 10.98 -1.15 -6.89
C ARG A 182 10.13 -1.36 -5.63
N HIS A 183 8.81 -1.48 -5.78
CA HIS A 183 7.88 -1.66 -4.69
C HIS A 183 8.03 -3.02 -3.98
N PRO A 184 7.96 -3.09 -2.64
CA PRO A 184 7.98 -4.34 -1.90
C PRO A 184 6.59 -4.86 -1.54
N PHE A 185 6.45 -6.18 -1.60
CA PHE A 185 5.32 -6.97 -1.16
C PHE A 185 5.75 -7.77 0.07
N LEU A 186 4.86 -7.94 1.05
CA LEU A 186 5.17 -8.72 2.25
C LEU A 186 5.07 -10.21 1.94
N THR A 187 6.20 -10.92 1.96
CA THR A 187 6.25 -12.40 1.98
C THR A 187 6.48 -12.87 3.43
N PRO A 188 6.32 -14.17 3.73
CA PRO A 188 6.58 -14.70 5.08
C PRO A 188 8.00 -14.40 5.58
N GLU A 189 8.97 -14.43 4.66
CA GLU A 189 10.39 -14.17 4.91
C GLU A 189 10.73 -12.67 4.99
N GLY A 190 9.76 -11.78 4.80
CA GLY A 190 9.90 -10.32 4.86
C GLY A 190 9.53 -9.63 3.55
N TRP A 191 10.01 -8.40 3.37
CA TRP A 191 9.63 -7.56 2.22
C TRP A 191 10.44 -7.91 0.96
N LYS A 192 9.77 -8.49 -0.05
CA LYS A 192 10.36 -8.89 -1.34
C LYS A 192 9.85 -7.98 -2.46
N ARG A 193 10.73 -7.60 -3.39
CA ARG A 193 10.40 -6.63 -4.45
C ARG A 193 9.69 -7.27 -5.64
N ALA A 194 8.84 -6.49 -6.33
CA ALA A 194 8.08 -6.93 -7.50
C ALA A 194 8.93 -7.61 -8.60
N ASP A 195 10.10 -7.08 -8.95
CA ASP A 195 11.02 -7.69 -9.94
C ASP A 195 11.77 -8.95 -9.45
N ARG A 196 11.56 -9.35 -8.19
CA ARG A 196 12.10 -10.58 -7.60
C ARG A 196 11.04 -11.48 -6.98
N LEU A 197 9.77 -11.08 -7.04
CA LEU A 197 8.69 -12.04 -6.92
C LEU A 197 8.81 -13.04 -8.08
N ALA A 198 8.48 -14.29 -7.81
CA ALA A 198 8.39 -15.38 -8.76
C ALA A 198 7.03 -16.07 -8.60
N VAL A 199 6.52 -16.68 -9.67
CA VAL A 199 5.32 -17.51 -9.59
C VAL A 199 5.58 -18.66 -8.60
N GLY A 200 4.70 -18.79 -7.61
CA GLY A 200 4.87 -19.70 -6.47
C GLY A 200 5.25 -19.03 -5.14
N ASP A 201 5.77 -17.80 -5.15
CA ASP A 201 5.94 -17.00 -3.92
C ASP A 201 4.59 -16.79 -3.21
N ARG A 202 4.62 -16.43 -1.93
CA ARG A 202 3.44 -16.03 -1.16
C ARG A 202 3.52 -14.57 -0.75
N VAL A 203 2.41 -13.86 -0.89
CA VAL A 203 2.26 -12.47 -0.46
C VAL A 203 1.12 -12.33 0.54
N ALA A 204 1.25 -11.42 1.49
CA ALA A 204 0.19 -11.10 2.45
C ALA A 204 -0.96 -10.37 1.74
N VAL A 205 -2.15 -10.95 1.81
CA VAL A 205 -3.40 -10.36 1.34
C VAL A 205 -4.38 -10.22 2.50
N ALA A 206 -5.23 -9.19 2.48
CA ALA A 206 -6.30 -9.06 3.47
C ALA A 206 -7.28 -10.24 3.32
N ARG A 207 -7.48 -10.99 4.40
CA ARG A 207 -8.48 -12.07 4.54
C ARG A 207 -9.75 -11.59 5.23
N ARG A 208 -9.62 -10.77 6.28
CA ARG A 208 -10.73 -10.18 7.01
C ARG A 208 -10.40 -8.73 7.38
N VAL A 209 -11.32 -7.81 7.12
CA VAL A 209 -11.15 -6.39 7.45
C VAL A 209 -12.26 -5.95 8.41
N ARG A 210 -11.93 -5.90 9.71
CA ARG A 210 -12.85 -5.47 10.77
C ARG A 210 -12.97 -3.95 10.76
N ILE A 211 -14.11 -3.43 10.28
CA ILE A 211 -14.43 -1.99 10.29
C ILE A 211 -15.87 -1.82 10.78
N GLU A 212 -16.05 -0.96 11.76
CA GLU A 212 -17.36 -0.60 12.30
C GLU A 212 -18.08 0.37 11.35
N GLY A 213 -18.68 -0.20 10.31
CA GLY A 213 -19.47 0.54 9.33
C GLY A 213 -20.78 1.08 9.90
N ARG A 214 -21.30 2.15 9.28
CA ARG A 214 -22.54 2.85 9.70
C ARG A 214 -23.42 3.16 8.49
N SER A 215 -24.75 3.14 8.67
CA SER A 215 -25.69 3.47 7.60
C SER A 215 -25.45 4.91 7.12
N GLN A 216 -25.11 5.07 5.84
CA GLN A 216 -24.65 6.33 5.27
C GLN A 216 -25.85 7.23 4.92
N PRO A 217 -25.71 8.57 4.97
CA PRO A 217 -26.69 9.45 4.35
C PRO A 217 -26.67 9.24 2.84
N LEU A 218 -27.85 9.21 2.21
CA LEU A 218 -27.99 9.18 0.77
C LEU A 218 -28.02 10.60 0.19
N PRO A 219 -27.65 10.81 -1.09
CA PRO A 219 -27.55 12.14 -1.65
C PRO A 219 -28.91 12.86 -1.72
N HIS A 220 -29.03 13.98 -0.98
CA HIS A 220 -30.21 14.84 -1.09
C HIS A 220 -30.15 15.68 -2.37
N VAL A 221 -30.89 15.27 -3.39
CA VAL A 221 -31.06 16.03 -4.64
C VAL A 221 -32.27 16.94 -4.53
N ARG A 222 -32.08 18.25 -4.81
CA ARG A 222 -33.17 19.22 -4.98
C ARG A 222 -34.11 18.74 -6.10
N GLY A 223 -35.30 18.24 -5.75
CA GLY A 223 -36.25 17.61 -6.68
C GLY A 223 -36.55 16.13 -6.41
N LEU A 224 -35.99 15.51 -5.37
CA LEU A 224 -36.48 14.24 -4.79
C LEU A 224 -37.67 14.45 -3.82
N GLY A 225 -38.45 15.48 -4.10
CA GLY A 225 -39.46 16.06 -3.22
C GLY A 225 -40.05 17.30 -3.89
N HIS A 226 -41.05 17.92 -3.29
CA HIS A 226 -41.78 19.05 -3.88
C HIS A 226 -41.21 20.41 -3.47
N ASP A 227 -40.17 20.38 -2.64
CA ASP A 227 -39.66 21.44 -1.76
C ASP A 227 -38.96 22.59 -2.51
N ALA A 228 -38.83 22.46 -3.83
CA ALA A 228 -38.25 23.48 -4.72
C ALA A 228 -39.28 24.49 -5.25
N ILE A 229 -40.59 24.25 -5.10
CA ILE A 229 -41.65 25.17 -5.53
C ILE A 229 -42.55 25.48 -4.34
N ASP A 230 -42.25 26.57 -3.63
CA ASP A 230 -43.16 27.17 -2.66
C ASP A 230 -44.38 27.72 -3.41
N VAL A 231 -45.47 26.95 -3.38
CA VAL A 231 -46.73 27.24 -4.08
C VAL A 231 -47.42 28.49 -3.52
N ASP A 232 -47.14 28.84 -2.26
CA ASP A 232 -47.77 29.96 -1.58
C ASP A 232 -47.09 31.28 -1.98
N ARG A 233 -45.76 31.27 -2.18
CA ARG A 233 -44.98 32.38 -2.76
C ARG A 233 -45.09 32.57 -4.27
N LEU A 234 -45.75 31.67 -5.02
CA LEU A 234 -45.92 31.86 -6.47
C LEU A 234 -46.76 33.13 -6.77
N PRO A 235 -46.34 34.00 -7.71
CA PRO A 235 -47.06 35.22 -8.08
C PRO A 235 -48.26 34.92 -9.00
N ILE A 236 -49.22 34.14 -8.49
CA ILE A 236 -50.41 33.69 -9.20
C ILE A 236 -51.32 34.89 -9.48
N ARG A 237 -51.59 35.15 -10.76
CA ARG A 237 -52.48 36.24 -11.19
C ARG A 237 -53.91 35.72 -11.41
N PRO A 238 -54.96 36.48 -11.06
CA PRO A 238 -56.34 36.08 -11.34
C PRO A 238 -56.54 35.89 -12.85
N GLY A 239 -57.18 34.79 -13.25
CA GLY A 239 -57.40 34.43 -14.64
C GLY A 239 -58.86 34.57 -15.08
N ARG A 240 -59.10 34.91 -16.35
CA ARG A 240 -60.44 35.11 -16.95
C ARG A 240 -61.41 33.91 -16.85
N LYS A 241 -60.96 32.74 -16.40
CA LYS A 241 -61.78 31.53 -16.17
C LYS A 241 -61.57 30.85 -14.81
N HIS A 242 -60.52 31.22 -14.06
CA HIS A 242 -60.11 30.58 -12.83
C HIS A 242 -59.46 31.62 -11.91
N ASP A 243 -59.92 31.70 -10.67
CA ASP A 243 -59.38 32.62 -9.66
C ASP A 243 -57.96 32.22 -9.19
N VAL A 244 -57.46 32.91 -8.16
CA VAL A 244 -56.12 32.65 -7.61
C VAL A 244 -56.09 31.31 -6.88
N GLU A 245 -57.09 30.98 -6.06
CA GLU A 245 -57.02 29.78 -5.20
C GLU A 245 -57.33 28.47 -5.96
N THR A 246 -58.18 28.51 -6.99
CA THR A 246 -58.36 27.40 -7.93
C THR A 246 -57.05 27.13 -8.67
N GLN A 247 -56.35 28.18 -9.14
CA GLN A 247 -55.02 28.03 -9.74
C GLN A 247 -54.01 27.48 -8.73
N ARG A 248 -53.98 28.00 -7.50
CA ARG A 248 -53.06 27.57 -6.44
C ARG A 248 -53.28 26.11 -6.06
N THR A 249 -54.53 25.70 -5.87
CA THR A 249 -54.91 24.31 -5.56
C THR A 249 -54.58 23.35 -6.72
N ILE A 250 -54.83 23.74 -7.97
CA ILE A 250 -54.43 22.96 -9.15
C ILE A 250 -52.91 22.79 -9.22
N ILE A 251 -52.15 23.84 -8.91
CA ILE A 251 -50.68 23.79 -8.88
C ILE A 251 -50.18 22.92 -7.72
N ARG A 252 -50.78 23.03 -6.53
CA ARG A 252 -50.45 22.24 -5.33
C ARG A 252 -50.67 20.74 -5.60
N GLU A 253 -51.88 20.33 -5.99
CA GLU A 253 -52.17 18.92 -6.30
C GLU A 253 -51.35 18.36 -7.49
N TYR A 254 -51.06 19.19 -8.49
CA TYR A 254 -50.20 18.80 -9.60
C TYR A 254 -48.77 18.57 -9.12
N ILE A 255 -48.24 19.43 -8.25
CA ILE A 255 -46.93 19.26 -7.63
C ILE A 255 -46.92 17.96 -6.83
N ASP A 256 -47.87 17.78 -5.91
CA ASP A 256 -48.12 16.64 -4.99
C ASP A 256 -48.28 15.28 -5.68
N GLY A 257 -48.32 15.25 -7.01
CA GLY A 257 -48.17 14.03 -7.80
C GLY A 257 -49.40 13.60 -8.58
N LYS A 258 -50.56 14.25 -8.40
CA LYS A 258 -51.77 13.90 -9.17
C LYS A 258 -51.53 14.16 -10.68
N PRO A 259 -51.88 13.20 -11.56
CA PRO A 259 -51.82 13.42 -13.00
C PRO A 259 -52.74 14.55 -13.46
N ILE A 260 -52.33 15.30 -14.49
CA ILE A 260 -53.13 16.36 -15.15
C ILE A 260 -54.54 15.84 -15.52
N THR A 261 -54.63 14.60 -16.02
CA THR A 261 -55.90 13.94 -16.37
C THR A 261 -56.82 13.71 -15.16
N THR A 262 -56.25 13.43 -13.99
CA THR A 262 -57.01 13.17 -12.75
C THR A 262 -57.53 14.49 -12.18
N ILE A 263 -56.66 15.50 -12.06
CA ILE A 263 -57.03 16.86 -11.62
C ILE A 263 -58.12 17.45 -12.54
N ALA A 264 -58.01 17.22 -13.85
CA ALA A 264 -58.98 17.63 -14.84
C ALA A 264 -60.34 16.92 -14.66
N ALA A 265 -60.34 15.59 -14.48
CA ALA A 265 -61.56 14.81 -14.26
C ALA A 265 -62.28 15.20 -12.97
N GLU A 266 -61.56 15.26 -11.84
CA GLU A 266 -62.10 15.65 -10.52
C GLU A 266 -62.77 17.04 -10.56
N ARG A 267 -62.22 17.98 -11.34
CA ARG A 267 -62.70 19.37 -11.43
C ARG A 267 -63.57 19.64 -12.66
N LYS A 268 -63.90 18.62 -13.45
CA LYS A 268 -64.66 18.74 -14.72
C LYS A 268 -64.04 19.76 -15.70
N LEU A 269 -62.71 19.87 -15.72
CA LEU A 269 -61.94 20.77 -16.59
C LEU A 269 -61.40 20.02 -17.82
N HIS A 270 -61.12 20.75 -18.90
CA HIS A 270 -60.29 20.20 -19.98
C HIS A 270 -58.83 20.06 -19.50
N TRP A 271 -58.16 18.97 -19.88
CA TRP A 271 -56.78 18.68 -19.48
C TRP A 271 -55.80 19.79 -19.89
N GLU A 272 -56.07 20.47 -21.02
CA GLU A 272 -55.28 21.61 -21.47
C GLU A 272 -55.41 22.84 -20.57
N SER A 273 -56.56 23.06 -19.92
CA SER A 273 -56.73 24.16 -18.96
C SER A 273 -55.80 23.95 -17.77
N VAL A 274 -55.77 22.74 -17.22
CA VAL A 274 -54.86 22.33 -16.14
C VAL A 274 -53.39 22.47 -16.60
N ARG A 275 -53.05 21.94 -17.79
CA ARG A 275 -51.71 22.10 -18.40
C ARG A 275 -51.30 23.57 -18.54
N THR A 276 -52.22 24.44 -18.95
CA THR A 276 -51.96 25.87 -19.17
C THR A 276 -51.74 26.63 -17.86
N ILE A 277 -52.51 26.32 -16.81
CA ILE A 277 -52.31 26.89 -15.46
C ILE A 277 -50.92 26.54 -14.93
N VAL A 278 -50.53 25.27 -15.03
CA VAL A 278 -49.23 24.75 -14.61
C VAL A 278 -48.08 25.43 -15.40
N HIS A 279 -48.14 25.44 -16.74
CA HIS A 279 -47.11 26.05 -17.59
C HIS A 279 -46.94 27.55 -17.39
N ARG A 280 -48.00 28.29 -17.04
CA ARG A 280 -47.98 29.76 -16.89
C ARG A 280 -46.93 30.24 -15.88
N TYR A 281 -46.64 29.44 -14.85
CA TYR A 281 -45.72 29.79 -13.77
C TYR A 281 -44.39 29.03 -13.88
N GLY A 282 -43.97 28.68 -15.10
CA GLY A 282 -42.69 28.02 -15.41
C GLY A 282 -42.65 26.52 -15.14
N ILE A 283 -43.71 25.95 -14.55
CA ILE A 283 -43.78 24.54 -14.18
C ILE A 283 -44.00 23.70 -15.46
N ARG A 284 -43.02 22.85 -15.82
CA ARG A 284 -43.11 22.03 -17.04
C ARG A 284 -44.15 20.92 -16.90
N SER A 285 -44.90 20.63 -17.97
CA SER A 285 -45.88 19.54 -18.01
C SER A 285 -45.22 18.15 -17.98
N ARG A 286 -45.55 17.38 -16.92
CA ARG A 286 -45.36 15.94 -16.81
C ARG A 286 -46.35 15.25 -17.76
N TRP A 287 -45.98 14.99 -19.01
CA TRP A 287 -46.85 14.28 -19.97
C TRP A 287 -47.23 12.88 -19.48
N THR A 288 -46.30 12.19 -18.82
CA THR A 288 -46.49 10.99 -17.96
C THR A 288 -45.23 10.83 -17.10
N ARG A 289 -45.18 10.13 -15.96
CA ARG A 289 -46.12 9.68 -14.91
C ARG A 289 -45.22 9.20 -13.75
N VAL A 290 -45.68 9.25 -12.50
CA VAL A 290 -44.91 8.92 -11.27
C VAL A 290 -43.84 9.97 -10.93
N TRP A 291 -43.77 10.35 -9.65
CA TRP A 291 -42.72 11.18 -9.06
C TRP A 291 -42.13 10.37 -7.91
N ALA A 292 -40.90 9.87 -8.08
CA ALA A 292 -40.30 9.00 -7.08
C ALA A 292 -39.83 9.80 -5.86
N ARG A 293 -39.86 9.15 -4.70
CA ARG A 293 -39.08 9.55 -3.51
C ARG A 293 -37.75 8.78 -3.54
N ALA A 294 -36.86 9.08 -2.60
CA ALA A 294 -35.72 8.22 -2.27
C ALA A 294 -35.55 8.23 -0.74
N PRO A 295 -35.01 7.15 -0.14
CA PRO A 295 -34.72 7.14 1.28
C PRO A 295 -33.56 8.11 1.61
N GLU A 296 -33.60 8.72 2.80
CA GLU A 296 -32.57 9.69 3.25
C GLU A 296 -31.26 9.01 3.68
N ARG A 297 -31.30 7.71 3.97
CA ARG A 297 -30.17 6.91 4.45
C ARG A 297 -30.18 5.53 3.83
N THR A 298 -29.02 4.90 3.78
CA THR A 298 -28.91 3.50 3.40
C THR A 298 -29.59 2.58 4.41
N SER A 299 -30.06 1.42 3.94
CA SER A 299 -30.63 0.35 4.75
C SER A 299 -30.43 -1.00 4.05
N PRO A 300 -30.68 -2.13 4.73
CA PRO A 300 -30.64 -3.45 4.10
C PRO A 300 -31.59 -3.57 2.90
N GLU A 301 -32.76 -2.96 2.97
CA GLU A 301 -33.77 -2.92 1.90
C GLU A 301 -33.25 -2.16 0.69
N PHE A 302 -32.68 -0.97 0.89
CA PHE A 302 -32.05 -0.18 -0.17
C PHE A 302 -30.92 -0.94 -0.86
N TRP A 303 -30.08 -1.62 -0.09
CA TRP A 303 -28.97 -2.40 -0.64
C TRP A 303 -29.42 -3.71 -1.31
N ARG A 304 -30.49 -4.35 -0.83
CA ARG A 304 -31.11 -5.50 -1.49
C ARG A 304 -31.69 -5.09 -2.85
N TRP A 305 -32.41 -3.96 -2.93
CA TRP A 305 -32.86 -3.38 -4.20
C TRP A 305 -31.68 -3.09 -5.14
N MET A 306 -30.62 -2.51 -4.61
CA MET A 306 -29.42 -2.17 -5.37
C MET A 306 -28.64 -3.41 -5.85
N GLY A 307 -28.61 -4.49 -5.08
CA GLY A 307 -28.01 -5.76 -5.49
C GLY A 307 -28.69 -6.35 -6.73
N TYR A 308 -30.03 -6.33 -6.77
CA TYR A 308 -30.79 -6.74 -7.95
C TYR A 308 -30.56 -5.82 -9.16
N PHE A 309 -30.47 -4.51 -8.95
CA PHE A 309 -30.17 -3.57 -10.02
C PHE A 309 -28.72 -3.71 -10.55
N ILE A 310 -27.74 -3.96 -9.69
CA ILE A 310 -26.35 -4.17 -10.09
C ILE A 310 -26.13 -5.56 -10.72
N ALA A 311 -26.89 -6.59 -10.35
CA ALA A 311 -26.96 -7.83 -11.11
C ALA A 311 -27.66 -7.63 -12.47
N GLU A 312 -29.00 -7.63 -12.47
CA GLU A 312 -29.84 -7.76 -13.68
C GLU A 312 -30.22 -6.42 -14.32
N GLY A 313 -30.04 -5.32 -13.60
CA GLY A 313 -30.65 -4.04 -13.96
C GLY A 313 -30.00 -3.28 -15.11
N TYR A 314 -30.81 -2.45 -15.77
CA TYR A 314 -30.37 -1.49 -16.77
C TYR A 314 -31.26 -0.23 -16.74
N ALA A 315 -30.70 0.92 -17.10
CA ALA A 315 -31.40 2.20 -17.07
C ALA A 315 -30.92 3.16 -18.16
N TYR A 316 -31.87 3.94 -18.71
CA TYR A 316 -31.67 4.79 -19.89
C TYR A 316 -32.70 5.92 -19.99
N ASP A 317 -32.37 6.96 -20.75
CA ASP A 317 -33.30 8.04 -21.10
C ASP A 317 -34.37 7.55 -22.09
N ALA A 318 -35.64 7.70 -21.72
CA ALA A 318 -36.79 7.20 -22.46
C ALA A 318 -37.77 8.36 -22.75
N SER A 319 -37.55 9.06 -23.87
CA SER A 319 -38.45 10.06 -24.47
C SER A 319 -39.13 11.01 -23.48
N GLY A 320 -38.34 11.76 -22.70
CA GLY A 320 -38.83 12.72 -21.70
C GLY A 320 -39.03 12.15 -20.30
N SER A 321 -38.73 10.87 -20.09
CA SER A 321 -38.55 10.25 -18.76
C SER A 321 -37.23 9.48 -18.70
N TYR A 322 -36.95 8.88 -17.55
CA TYR A 322 -35.79 8.04 -17.29
C TYR A 322 -36.29 6.67 -16.83
N ARG A 323 -35.96 5.61 -17.58
CA ARG A 323 -36.43 4.25 -17.30
C ARG A 323 -35.41 3.48 -16.48
N ILE A 324 -35.89 2.80 -15.45
CA ILE A 324 -35.15 1.81 -14.66
C ILE A 324 -35.84 0.46 -14.86
N SER A 325 -35.06 -0.59 -15.08
CA SER A 325 -35.58 -1.95 -15.26
C SER A 325 -34.64 -3.02 -14.72
N ILE A 326 -35.19 -4.17 -14.33
CA ILE A 326 -34.50 -5.45 -14.17
C ILE A 326 -35.24 -6.53 -14.97
N ALA A 327 -34.59 -7.65 -15.29
CA ALA A 327 -35.26 -8.85 -15.77
C ALA A 327 -34.77 -10.06 -14.99
N ASN A 328 -35.69 -10.88 -14.43
CA ASN A 328 -35.30 -12.10 -13.73
C ASN A 328 -36.40 -13.17 -13.81
N THR A 329 -36.00 -14.43 -13.94
CA THR A 329 -36.91 -15.59 -14.07
C THR A 329 -37.54 -16.03 -12.75
N ASP A 330 -36.91 -15.75 -11.60
CA ASP A 330 -37.38 -16.18 -10.29
C ASP A 330 -38.54 -15.29 -9.78
N PRO A 331 -39.67 -15.88 -9.32
CA PRO A 331 -40.83 -15.11 -8.89
C PRO A 331 -40.64 -14.40 -7.54
N GLU A 332 -39.80 -14.93 -6.64
CA GLU A 332 -39.57 -14.34 -5.31
C GLU A 332 -38.65 -13.13 -5.42
N VAL A 333 -37.62 -13.20 -6.25
CA VAL A 333 -36.77 -12.06 -6.62
C VAL A 333 -37.60 -10.96 -7.29
N ARG A 334 -38.51 -11.32 -8.20
CA ARG A 334 -39.43 -10.36 -8.83
C ARG A 334 -40.38 -9.70 -7.83
N ALA A 335 -40.95 -10.47 -6.89
CA ALA A 335 -41.87 -9.95 -5.88
C ALA A 335 -41.17 -8.96 -4.94
N ASP A 336 -40.00 -9.33 -4.40
CA ASP A 336 -39.23 -8.46 -3.50
C ASP A 336 -38.76 -7.18 -4.19
N TYR A 337 -38.32 -7.23 -5.46
CA TYR A 337 -37.96 -6.01 -6.19
C TYR A 337 -39.16 -5.07 -6.40
N ILE A 338 -40.38 -5.60 -6.61
CA ILE A 338 -41.60 -4.79 -6.70
C ILE A 338 -41.94 -4.15 -5.34
N GLU A 339 -41.90 -4.93 -4.26
CA GLU A 339 -42.15 -4.45 -2.90
C GLU A 339 -41.15 -3.36 -2.47
N LEU A 340 -39.85 -3.61 -2.68
CA LEU A 340 -38.77 -2.65 -2.42
C LEU A 340 -38.90 -1.39 -3.28
N SER A 341 -39.33 -1.51 -4.54
CA SER A 341 -39.55 -0.33 -5.39
C SER A 341 -40.68 0.55 -4.86
N ARG A 342 -41.78 -0.06 -4.39
CA ARG A 342 -42.90 0.65 -3.75
C ARG A 342 -42.49 1.32 -2.44
N SER A 343 -41.81 0.59 -1.54
CA SER A 343 -41.49 1.09 -0.20
C SER A 343 -40.38 2.14 -0.18
N LEU A 344 -39.31 1.95 -0.96
CA LEU A 344 -38.16 2.87 -0.98
C LEU A 344 -38.41 4.12 -1.84
N PHE A 345 -39.06 3.95 -2.99
CA PHE A 345 -39.17 5.01 -4.00
C PHE A 345 -40.60 5.51 -4.24
N GLY A 346 -41.63 4.89 -3.64
CA GLY A 346 -43.03 5.28 -3.85
C GLY A 346 -43.53 5.07 -5.29
N VAL A 347 -42.85 4.21 -6.07
CA VAL A 347 -43.19 3.93 -7.47
C VAL A 347 -44.00 2.64 -7.59
N GLU A 348 -44.84 2.55 -8.62
CA GLU A 348 -45.56 1.32 -8.97
C GLU A 348 -44.93 0.71 -10.24
N PRO A 349 -44.14 -0.37 -10.12
CA PRO A 349 -43.49 -0.99 -11.27
C PRO A 349 -44.48 -1.72 -12.20
N ARG A 350 -44.16 -1.74 -13.49
CA ARG A 350 -44.89 -2.51 -14.50
C ARG A 350 -44.09 -3.76 -14.86
N THR A 351 -44.80 -4.86 -15.12
CA THR A 351 -44.21 -6.13 -15.51
C THR A 351 -44.48 -6.42 -16.99
N ARG A 352 -43.48 -6.96 -17.70
CA ARG A 352 -43.59 -7.42 -19.09
C ARG A 352 -42.88 -8.77 -19.25
N GLY A 353 -43.62 -9.86 -19.03
CA GLY A 353 -43.03 -11.18 -18.92
C GLY A 353 -42.13 -11.26 -17.68
N ASN A 354 -40.83 -11.49 -17.87
CA ASN A 354 -39.83 -11.52 -16.79
C ASN A 354 -39.19 -10.15 -16.49
N GLU A 355 -39.48 -9.12 -17.31
CA GLU A 355 -39.00 -7.74 -17.11
C GLU A 355 -39.89 -7.00 -16.10
N ILE A 356 -39.28 -6.30 -15.15
CA ILE A 356 -39.93 -5.30 -14.29
C ILE A 356 -39.30 -3.95 -14.61
N TYR A 357 -40.10 -2.90 -14.79
CA TYR A 357 -39.61 -1.57 -15.08
C TYR A 357 -40.51 -0.46 -14.54
N PHE A 358 -39.93 0.72 -14.31
CA PHE A 358 -40.65 1.95 -14.04
C PHE A 358 -39.96 3.16 -14.66
N ASP A 359 -40.73 4.25 -14.79
CA ASP A 359 -40.32 5.49 -15.45
C ASP A 359 -40.29 6.60 -14.37
N ALA A 360 -39.12 7.15 -14.02
CA ALA A 360 -38.96 8.13 -12.95
C ALA A 360 -37.82 9.13 -13.21
N TYR A 361 -38.11 10.20 -13.98
CA TYR A 361 -37.13 11.23 -14.37
C TYR A 361 -36.30 11.80 -13.22
N ASN A 362 -36.90 12.02 -12.04
CA ASN A 362 -36.21 12.65 -10.92
C ASN A 362 -35.21 11.73 -10.19
N LEU A 363 -35.24 10.41 -10.41
CA LEU A 363 -34.20 9.51 -9.90
C LEU A 363 -32.90 9.53 -10.72
N ARG A 364 -32.89 10.13 -11.92
CA ARG A 364 -31.67 10.20 -12.75
C ARG A 364 -30.52 10.83 -11.95
N THR A 365 -30.72 12.05 -11.49
CA THR A 365 -29.74 12.81 -10.70
C THR A 365 -29.39 12.13 -9.38
N PHE A 366 -30.31 11.37 -8.78
CA PHE A 366 -30.05 10.57 -7.58
C PHE A 366 -29.00 9.49 -7.87
N PHE A 367 -29.20 8.67 -8.90
CA PHE A 367 -28.21 7.65 -9.25
C PHE A 367 -26.93 8.24 -9.86
N ASP A 368 -26.99 9.35 -10.59
CA ASP A 368 -25.79 10.11 -11.00
C ASP A 368 -24.94 10.47 -9.76
N SER A 369 -25.58 11.00 -8.69
CA SER A 369 -24.91 11.37 -7.45
C SER A 369 -24.45 10.19 -6.57
N LEU A 370 -24.93 8.97 -6.85
CA LEU A 370 -24.41 7.72 -6.29
C LEU A 370 -23.23 7.14 -7.11
N GLY A 371 -22.84 7.80 -8.20
CA GLY A 371 -21.70 7.41 -9.05
C GLY A 371 -22.06 6.51 -10.23
N PHE A 372 -23.34 6.27 -10.51
CA PHE A 372 -23.74 5.50 -11.69
C PHE A 372 -23.51 6.29 -12.99
N ARG A 373 -23.21 5.56 -14.08
CA ARG A 373 -23.04 6.12 -15.42
C ARG A 373 -24.14 5.63 -16.34
N PHE A 374 -24.79 6.53 -17.06
CA PHE A 374 -25.93 6.21 -17.93
C PHE A 374 -25.65 6.44 -19.43
N PRO A 375 -26.20 5.59 -20.32
CA PRO A 375 -26.97 4.38 -20.02
C PRO A 375 -26.09 3.27 -19.39
N THR A 376 -26.64 2.51 -18.43
CA THR A 376 -25.84 1.49 -17.71
C THR A 376 -25.51 0.31 -18.62
N ASN A 377 -24.22 0.01 -18.74
CA ASN A 377 -23.69 -1.14 -19.47
C ASN A 377 -23.14 -2.17 -18.46
N SER A 378 -23.32 -3.48 -18.70
CA SER A 378 -22.79 -4.53 -17.83
C SER A 378 -21.25 -4.52 -17.70
N ALA A 379 -20.55 -3.93 -18.67
CA ALA A 379 -19.11 -3.68 -18.60
C ALA A 379 -18.72 -2.48 -17.72
N THR A 380 -19.66 -1.58 -17.40
CA THR A 380 -19.42 -0.32 -16.66
C THR A 380 -20.20 -0.24 -15.35
N LYS A 381 -20.80 -1.34 -14.88
CA LYS A 381 -21.36 -1.42 -13.52
C LYS A 381 -20.22 -1.44 -12.50
N GLU A 382 -20.44 -0.77 -11.37
CA GLU A 382 -19.52 -0.64 -10.24
C GLU A 382 -20.34 -0.62 -8.95
N VAL A 383 -19.72 -0.93 -7.81
CA VAL A 383 -20.33 -0.79 -6.48
C VAL A 383 -20.27 0.68 -6.04
N PRO A 384 -21.38 1.31 -5.62
CA PRO A 384 -21.36 2.66 -5.07
C PRO A 384 -20.44 2.75 -3.85
N ALA A 385 -19.50 3.69 -3.86
CA ALA A 385 -18.40 3.76 -2.88
C ALA A 385 -18.87 3.87 -1.40
N ILE A 386 -20.09 4.38 -1.17
CA ILE A 386 -20.69 4.47 0.16
C ILE A 386 -20.96 3.10 0.82
N LEU A 387 -21.21 2.04 0.04
CA LEU A 387 -21.52 0.69 0.58
C LEU A 387 -20.37 0.14 1.43
N PHE A 388 -19.12 0.42 1.06
CA PHE A 388 -17.97 -0.13 1.78
C PHE A 388 -17.85 0.41 3.22
N ALA A 389 -18.45 1.57 3.50
CA ALA A 389 -18.56 2.19 4.82
C ALA A 389 -19.88 1.88 5.55
N CYS A 390 -20.79 1.10 4.94
CA CYS A 390 -21.99 0.58 5.59
C CYS A 390 -21.64 -0.58 6.56
N PRO A 391 -22.52 -0.89 7.53
CA PRO A 391 -22.34 -2.03 8.41
C PRO A 391 -22.42 -3.35 7.65
N ASP A 392 -21.84 -4.40 8.23
CA ASP A 392 -21.70 -5.72 7.59
C ASP A 392 -23.04 -6.34 7.17
N HIS A 393 -24.14 -6.05 7.87
CA HIS A 393 -25.48 -6.54 7.52
C HIS A 393 -26.09 -5.81 6.29
N GLU A 394 -25.72 -4.56 6.03
CA GLU A 394 -26.07 -3.85 4.78
C GLU A 394 -25.25 -4.40 3.59
N ILE A 395 -23.96 -4.69 3.83
CA ILE A 395 -23.07 -5.35 2.85
C ILE A 395 -23.59 -6.76 2.52
N ALA A 396 -24.04 -7.51 3.51
CA ALA A 396 -24.65 -8.82 3.33
C ALA A 396 -25.94 -8.74 2.50
N ALA A 397 -26.83 -7.78 2.78
CA ALA A 397 -28.07 -7.58 2.01
C ALA A 397 -27.81 -7.25 0.53
N PHE A 398 -26.78 -6.43 0.24
CA PHE A 398 -26.33 -6.20 -1.14
C PHE A 398 -25.85 -7.49 -1.82
N LEU A 399 -24.94 -8.22 -1.17
CA LEU A 399 -24.34 -9.43 -1.71
C LEU A 399 -25.38 -10.53 -1.94
N GLN A 400 -26.32 -10.70 -1.00
CA GLN A 400 -27.44 -11.62 -1.13
C GLN A 400 -28.23 -11.36 -2.41
N ALA A 401 -28.68 -10.12 -2.64
CA ALA A 401 -29.42 -9.76 -3.84
C ALA A 401 -28.60 -9.86 -5.13
N TYR A 402 -27.31 -9.50 -5.08
CA TYR A 402 -26.41 -9.65 -6.22
C TYR A 402 -26.29 -11.13 -6.65
N PHE A 403 -26.15 -12.05 -5.69
CA PHE A 403 -26.09 -13.50 -5.95
C PHE A 403 -27.48 -14.15 -6.19
N ASP A 404 -28.58 -13.61 -5.65
CA ASP A 404 -29.95 -14.01 -6.01
C ASP A 404 -30.29 -13.63 -7.48
N GLY A 405 -29.67 -12.58 -8.02
CA GLY A 405 -29.61 -12.30 -9.46
C GLY A 405 -28.55 -13.15 -10.19
N ASP A 406 -27.39 -12.54 -10.48
CA ASP A 406 -26.27 -13.04 -11.32
C ASP A 406 -25.55 -14.29 -10.74
N GLY A 407 -25.89 -14.71 -9.52
CA GLY A 407 -25.28 -15.87 -8.87
C GLY A 407 -25.82 -17.22 -9.30
N THR A 408 -24.98 -18.24 -9.21
CA THR A 408 -25.27 -19.66 -9.42
C THR A 408 -24.74 -20.46 -8.23
N ALA A 409 -25.59 -21.30 -7.64
CA ALA A 409 -25.19 -22.23 -6.59
C ALA A 409 -24.75 -23.57 -7.23
N SER A 410 -23.45 -23.73 -7.47
CA SER A 410 -22.89 -24.92 -8.10
C SER A 410 -22.74 -26.09 -7.13
N LYS A 411 -22.42 -27.29 -7.65
CA LYS A 411 -22.07 -28.46 -6.82
C LYS A 411 -20.82 -28.28 -5.93
N VAL A 412 -20.04 -27.20 -6.09
CA VAL A 412 -18.77 -26.97 -5.35
C VAL A 412 -18.71 -25.66 -4.57
N GLY A 413 -19.59 -24.71 -4.85
CA GLY A 413 -19.57 -23.36 -4.25
C GLY A 413 -20.56 -22.39 -4.93
N ILE A 414 -20.61 -21.15 -4.42
CA ILE A 414 -21.42 -20.06 -4.99
C ILE A 414 -20.55 -19.25 -5.95
N GLU A 415 -21.08 -18.87 -7.11
CA GLU A 415 -20.34 -18.15 -8.15
C GLU A 415 -21.21 -17.14 -8.91
N ALA A 416 -20.64 -16.05 -9.40
CA ALA A 416 -21.30 -15.02 -10.21
C ALA A 416 -20.36 -14.49 -11.32
N THR A 417 -20.86 -13.90 -12.40
CA THR A 417 -20.08 -13.62 -13.63
C THR A 417 -20.27 -12.22 -14.21
N SER A 418 -19.52 -11.25 -13.69
CA SER A 418 -19.59 -9.88 -14.19
C SER A 418 -18.79 -9.65 -15.48
N LYS A 419 -19.32 -8.80 -16.36
CA LYS A 419 -18.55 -8.23 -17.49
C LYS A 419 -17.65 -7.06 -17.05
N SER A 420 -17.89 -6.47 -15.87
CA SER A 420 -17.05 -5.43 -15.26
C SER A 420 -15.98 -6.08 -14.36
N PRO A 421 -14.67 -5.99 -14.70
CA PRO A 421 -13.61 -6.51 -13.84
C PRO A 421 -13.53 -5.79 -12.49
N ARG A 422 -13.87 -4.49 -12.48
CA ARG A 422 -13.89 -3.68 -11.26
C ARG A 422 -15.01 -4.11 -10.32
N LEU A 423 -16.22 -4.38 -10.84
CA LEU A 423 -17.32 -4.94 -10.03
C LEU A 423 -16.94 -6.29 -9.42
N ALA A 424 -16.27 -7.18 -10.16
CA ALA A 424 -15.79 -8.46 -9.63
C ALA A 424 -14.77 -8.29 -8.49
N ALA A 425 -13.81 -7.37 -8.62
CA ALA A 425 -12.86 -7.03 -7.56
C ALA A 425 -13.52 -6.36 -6.34
N GLN A 426 -14.48 -5.46 -6.59
CA GLN A 426 -15.26 -4.78 -5.55
C GLN A 426 -16.13 -5.76 -4.76
N VAL A 427 -16.80 -6.72 -5.42
CA VAL A 427 -17.53 -7.81 -4.76
C VAL A 427 -16.57 -8.70 -3.94
N GLN A 428 -15.36 -9.00 -4.45
CA GLN A 428 -14.33 -9.69 -3.67
C GLN A 428 -13.92 -8.91 -2.40
N MET A 429 -13.84 -7.58 -2.46
CA MET A 429 -13.53 -6.74 -1.29
C MET A 429 -14.68 -6.63 -0.29
N LEU A 430 -15.94 -6.57 -0.75
CA LEU A 430 -17.11 -6.67 0.14
C LEU A 430 -17.16 -8.02 0.88
N LEU A 431 -16.90 -9.13 0.16
CA LEU A 431 -16.78 -10.45 0.76
C LEU A 431 -15.63 -10.51 1.78
N THR A 432 -14.49 -9.87 1.47
CA THR A 432 -13.33 -9.77 2.38
C THR A 432 -13.63 -8.94 3.65
N ARG A 433 -14.51 -7.93 3.59
CA ARG A 433 -15.03 -7.23 4.79
C ARG A 433 -15.79 -8.21 5.71
N LEU A 434 -16.65 -9.06 5.14
CA LEU A 434 -17.36 -10.13 5.88
C LEU A 434 -16.45 -11.30 6.32
N GLY A 435 -15.18 -11.33 5.92
CA GLY A 435 -14.25 -12.43 6.19
C GLY A 435 -14.39 -13.64 5.25
N VAL A 436 -15.23 -13.53 4.22
CA VAL A 436 -15.48 -14.54 3.19
C VAL A 436 -14.43 -14.40 2.09
N MET A 437 -13.52 -15.36 1.93
CA MET A 437 -12.59 -15.32 0.81
C MET A 437 -13.21 -15.88 -0.47
N SER A 438 -13.00 -15.14 -1.55
CA SER A 438 -13.46 -15.47 -2.90
C SER A 438 -12.30 -15.44 -3.88
N PHE A 439 -12.48 -16.17 -4.98
CA PHE A 439 -11.53 -16.33 -6.07
C PHE A 439 -12.09 -15.64 -7.31
N VAL A 440 -11.33 -14.72 -7.91
CA VAL A 440 -11.69 -14.02 -9.14
C VAL A 440 -10.88 -14.60 -10.31
N GLY A 441 -11.59 -15.18 -11.29
CA GLY A 441 -10.99 -15.79 -12.49
C GLY A 441 -11.60 -15.27 -13.78
N SER A 442 -10.93 -15.51 -14.91
CA SER A 442 -11.48 -15.22 -16.24
C SER A 442 -12.24 -16.43 -16.79
N VAL A 443 -13.41 -16.20 -17.40
CA VAL A 443 -14.19 -17.21 -18.13
C VAL A 443 -14.68 -16.66 -19.47
N PHE A 444 -14.77 -17.50 -20.49
CA PHE A 444 -15.20 -17.11 -21.84
C PHE A 444 -16.64 -17.57 -22.12
N ASN A 445 -17.59 -16.63 -21.99
CA ASN A 445 -19.02 -16.87 -22.15
C ASN A 445 -19.59 -16.11 -23.37
N ARG A 446 -20.76 -16.53 -23.85
CA ARG A 446 -21.60 -15.71 -24.74
C ARG A 446 -22.55 -14.85 -23.89
N ALA A 447 -22.91 -13.67 -24.37
CA ALA A 447 -23.85 -12.80 -23.67
C ALA A 447 -25.26 -13.40 -23.70
N THR A 448 -25.88 -13.57 -22.53
CA THR A 448 -27.23 -14.15 -22.36
C THR A 448 -28.33 -13.38 -23.12
N ASN A 449 -28.18 -12.07 -23.27
CA ASN A 449 -29.23 -11.17 -23.74
C ASN A 449 -28.94 -10.53 -25.13
N GLY A 450 -28.05 -11.10 -25.95
CA GLY A 450 -27.58 -10.45 -27.19
C GLY A 450 -27.40 -11.38 -28.40
N ARG A 451 -27.63 -10.84 -29.60
CA ARG A 451 -27.38 -11.50 -30.90
C ARG A 451 -25.87 -11.63 -31.25
N MET A 452 -25.01 -11.90 -30.28
CA MET A 452 -23.56 -12.08 -30.50
C MET A 452 -23.21 -13.56 -30.71
N THR A 453 -22.56 -13.87 -31.83
CA THR A 453 -22.03 -15.19 -32.17
C THR A 453 -20.75 -15.54 -31.40
N GLU A 454 -19.97 -14.52 -31.03
CA GLU A 454 -18.64 -14.66 -30.43
C GLU A 454 -18.67 -14.79 -28.89
N ARG A 455 -17.61 -15.36 -28.32
CA ARG A 455 -17.39 -15.42 -26.86
C ARG A 455 -16.63 -14.18 -26.40
N ALA A 456 -17.07 -13.57 -25.30
CA ALA A 456 -16.36 -12.50 -24.61
C ALA A 456 -15.76 -13.00 -23.29
N GLU A 457 -14.75 -12.31 -22.77
CA GLU A 457 -14.21 -12.55 -21.43
C GLU A 457 -15.13 -11.93 -20.37
N TYR A 458 -15.38 -12.67 -19.30
CA TYR A 458 -16.09 -12.26 -18.09
C TYR A 458 -15.21 -12.57 -16.87
N ARG A 459 -15.37 -11.82 -15.78
CA ARG A 459 -14.74 -12.13 -14.49
C ARG A 459 -15.72 -12.88 -13.61
N LYS A 460 -15.38 -14.12 -13.30
CA LYS A 460 -16.11 -15.01 -12.40
C LYS A 460 -15.61 -14.80 -10.98
N VAL A 461 -16.48 -14.35 -10.07
CA VAL A 461 -16.24 -14.36 -8.62
C VAL A 461 -16.79 -15.69 -8.09
N ALA A 462 -16.01 -16.44 -7.31
CA ALA A 462 -16.46 -17.72 -6.76
C ALA A 462 -16.00 -17.95 -5.31
N ILE A 463 -16.87 -18.57 -4.51
CA ILE A 463 -16.72 -18.82 -3.09
C ILE A 463 -16.81 -20.33 -2.88
N TYR A 464 -15.77 -20.93 -2.29
CA TYR A 464 -15.58 -22.37 -2.23
C TYR A 464 -15.27 -22.87 -0.81
N ALA A 465 -15.54 -24.15 -0.57
CA ALA A 465 -15.14 -24.89 0.63
C ALA A 465 -15.55 -24.21 1.96
N ASP A 466 -14.61 -23.78 2.79
CA ASP A 466 -14.88 -23.24 4.14
C ASP A 466 -15.55 -21.87 4.09
N ASP A 467 -15.18 -21.03 3.13
CA ASP A 467 -15.70 -19.67 3.00
C ASP A 467 -17.19 -19.66 2.56
N VAL A 468 -17.74 -20.79 2.07
CA VAL A 468 -19.19 -20.97 1.86
C VAL A 468 -19.94 -21.09 3.20
N VAL A 469 -19.32 -21.68 4.23
CA VAL A 469 -19.89 -21.75 5.58
C VAL A 469 -19.84 -20.39 6.26
N GLU A 470 -18.80 -19.59 6.00
CA GLU A 470 -18.77 -18.20 6.45
C GLU A 470 -19.85 -17.37 5.75
N LEU A 471 -19.97 -17.46 4.42
CA LEU A 471 -21.01 -16.76 3.65
C LEU A 471 -22.43 -17.03 4.19
N ALA A 472 -22.74 -18.29 4.51
CA ALA A 472 -24.04 -18.71 5.05
C ALA A 472 -24.36 -18.18 6.46
N ARG A 473 -23.43 -17.50 7.14
CA ARG A 473 -23.69 -16.75 8.37
C ARG A 473 -24.26 -15.35 8.12
N HIS A 474 -24.06 -14.82 6.91
CA HIS A 474 -24.38 -13.44 6.55
C HIS A 474 -25.61 -13.32 5.64
N ILE A 475 -25.88 -14.32 4.78
CA ILE A 475 -26.96 -14.25 3.77
C ILE A 475 -27.93 -15.43 3.84
N VAL A 476 -29.19 -15.19 3.45
CA VAL A 476 -30.23 -16.21 3.23
C VAL A 476 -30.88 -15.92 1.86
N PHE A 477 -30.64 -16.77 0.87
CA PHE A 477 -31.13 -16.53 -0.50
C PHE A 477 -32.66 -16.51 -0.54
N ARG A 478 -33.23 -15.51 -1.21
CA ARG A 478 -34.67 -15.51 -1.54
C ARG A 478 -34.99 -16.58 -2.58
N CYS A 479 -34.08 -16.84 -3.50
CA CYS A 479 -34.27 -17.84 -4.52
C CYS A 479 -34.22 -19.26 -3.90
N ALA A 480 -35.40 -19.86 -3.67
CA ALA A 480 -35.55 -21.10 -2.89
C ALA A 480 -34.79 -22.34 -3.45
N HIS A 481 -34.29 -22.30 -4.69
CA HIS A 481 -33.37 -23.34 -5.20
C HIS A 481 -31.90 -23.03 -4.92
N LYS A 482 -31.49 -21.74 -4.91
CA LYS A 482 -30.15 -21.31 -4.48
C LYS A 482 -29.97 -21.52 -2.97
N GLN A 483 -31.01 -21.25 -2.17
CA GLN A 483 -30.99 -21.47 -0.71
C GLN A 483 -30.75 -22.95 -0.35
N ARG A 484 -31.56 -23.87 -0.89
CA ARG A 484 -31.38 -25.33 -0.67
C ARG A 484 -30.02 -25.84 -1.16
N ALA A 485 -29.47 -25.25 -2.22
CA ALA A 485 -28.13 -25.58 -2.69
C ALA A 485 -27.03 -25.06 -1.75
N LEU A 486 -27.17 -23.85 -1.18
CA LEU A 486 -26.29 -23.32 -0.14
C LEU A 486 -26.31 -24.20 1.12
N GLU A 487 -27.50 -24.57 1.61
CA GLU A 487 -27.68 -25.48 2.74
C GLU A 487 -27.01 -26.84 2.51
N ALA A 488 -27.19 -27.43 1.32
CA ALA A 488 -26.54 -28.69 0.95
C ALA A 488 -25.01 -28.56 0.86
N LEU A 489 -24.48 -27.43 0.38
CA LEU A 489 -23.04 -27.14 0.39
C LEU A 489 -22.50 -27.04 1.83
N VAL A 490 -23.19 -26.33 2.71
CA VAL A 490 -22.83 -26.16 4.13
C VAL A 490 -22.88 -27.49 4.87
N ALA A 491 -23.97 -28.26 4.77
CA ALA A 491 -24.11 -29.57 5.42
C ALA A 491 -23.01 -30.55 4.98
N ARG A 492 -22.71 -30.59 3.67
CA ARG A 492 -21.60 -31.40 3.12
C ARG A 492 -20.23 -30.88 3.57
N ARG A 493 -20.07 -29.58 3.82
CA ARG A 493 -18.81 -29.01 4.31
C ARG A 493 -18.57 -29.35 5.77
N MET A 494 -19.58 -29.15 6.62
CA MET A 494 -19.52 -29.37 8.07
C MET A 494 -19.36 -30.85 8.45
N SER A 495 -19.87 -31.77 7.61
CA SER A 495 -19.61 -33.22 7.73
C SER A 495 -18.22 -33.65 7.21
N GLY A 496 -17.47 -32.76 6.56
CA GLY A 496 -16.17 -33.04 5.96
C GLY A 496 -14.99 -32.97 6.95
N ARG A 497 -14.27 -34.09 7.14
CA ARG A 497 -13.15 -34.20 8.11
C ARG A 497 -11.85 -33.46 7.72
N ARG A 498 -11.84 -32.56 6.73
CA ARG A 498 -10.62 -31.85 6.27
C ARG A 498 -10.91 -30.38 5.93
N PRO A 499 -10.23 -29.40 6.58
CA PRO A 499 -10.19 -28.01 6.14
C PRO A 499 -9.68 -27.86 4.71
N SER A 500 -9.96 -26.72 4.08
CA SER A 500 -9.50 -26.43 2.72
C SER A 500 -7.99 -26.20 2.70
N ASN A 501 -7.35 -26.69 1.64
CA ASN A 501 -5.91 -26.55 1.41
C ASN A 501 -5.56 -25.24 0.67
N TRP A 502 -6.45 -24.26 0.65
CA TRP A 502 -6.16 -22.95 0.05
C TRP A 502 -5.43 -22.04 1.06
N ASP A 503 -5.94 -21.97 2.29
CA ASP A 503 -5.43 -21.13 3.40
C ASP A 503 -4.36 -21.85 4.24
N THR A 504 -3.28 -22.26 3.56
CA THR A 504 -2.10 -22.87 4.18
C THR A 504 -1.13 -21.80 4.66
N ILE A 505 -0.72 -21.89 5.93
CA ILE A 505 0.25 -20.99 6.55
C ILE A 505 1.67 -21.48 6.25
N PRO A 506 2.57 -20.62 5.74
CA PRO A 506 3.96 -20.93 5.46
C PRO A 506 4.80 -20.92 6.75
N VAL A 507 4.74 -22.02 7.51
CA VAL A 507 5.45 -22.17 8.79
C VAL A 507 6.91 -22.57 8.54
N PRO A 508 7.92 -21.82 9.03
CA PRO A 508 9.33 -22.21 8.87
C PRO A 508 9.64 -23.50 9.67
N PRO A 509 10.02 -24.62 9.01
CA PRO A 509 10.18 -25.90 9.68
C PRO A 509 11.22 -25.92 10.83
N PRO A 510 12.38 -25.23 10.74
CA PRO A 510 13.33 -25.18 11.85
C PRO A 510 12.80 -24.46 13.09
N LEU A 511 12.06 -23.36 12.93
CA LEU A 511 11.48 -22.59 14.03
C LEU A 511 10.40 -23.41 14.76
N PHE A 512 9.49 -24.04 14.01
CA PHE A 512 8.47 -24.91 14.59
C PHE A 512 9.09 -26.11 15.34
N ARG A 513 10.13 -26.73 14.77
CA ARG A 513 10.91 -27.81 15.39
C ARG A 513 11.62 -27.34 16.67
N MET A 514 12.17 -26.12 16.68
CA MET A 514 12.86 -25.52 17.81
C MET A 514 11.92 -25.28 18.99
N VAL A 515 10.82 -24.54 18.79
CA VAL A 515 9.84 -24.24 19.85
C VAL A 515 9.24 -25.53 20.42
N ARG A 516 8.79 -26.44 19.55
CA ARG A 516 8.17 -27.71 19.97
C ARG A 516 9.11 -28.57 20.83
N ARG A 517 10.40 -28.70 20.44
CA ARG A 517 11.40 -29.43 21.25
C ARG A 517 11.82 -28.67 22.50
N GLY A 518 11.91 -27.34 22.42
CA GLY A 518 12.27 -26.47 23.54
C GLY A 518 11.25 -26.49 24.68
N LEU A 519 9.98 -26.75 24.37
CA LEU A 519 8.88 -26.98 25.32
C LEU A 519 8.72 -28.46 25.72
N GLY A 520 9.74 -29.29 25.51
CA GLY A 520 9.78 -30.70 25.95
C GLY A 520 8.82 -31.65 25.21
N LEU A 521 8.09 -31.18 24.20
CA LEU A 521 7.12 -32.01 23.48
C LEU A 521 7.81 -33.02 22.56
N THR A 522 7.19 -34.20 22.40
CA THR A 522 7.49 -35.17 21.34
C THR A 522 6.59 -34.92 20.13
N GLN A 523 6.86 -35.57 18.99
CA GLN A 523 5.95 -35.48 17.83
C GLN A 523 4.57 -36.11 18.12
N ALA A 524 4.50 -37.11 19.02
CA ALA A 524 3.26 -37.79 19.39
C ALA A 524 2.48 -37.07 20.51
N SER A 525 3.17 -36.45 21.47
CA SER A 525 2.53 -35.72 22.58
C SER A 525 2.06 -34.31 22.21
N SER A 526 2.31 -33.86 20.98
CA SER A 526 1.88 -32.57 20.44
C SER A 526 0.81 -32.69 19.34
N GLY A 527 0.41 -33.91 18.97
CA GLY A 527 -0.58 -34.16 17.93
C GLY A 527 -0.30 -35.45 17.17
N ARG A 528 -0.89 -35.61 15.97
CA ARG A 528 -0.60 -36.78 15.13
C ARG A 528 0.84 -36.71 14.63
N ALA A 529 1.71 -37.60 15.12
CA ALA A 529 3.15 -37.58 14.85
C ALA A 529 3.52 -37.46 13.37
N SER A 530 2.83 -38.17 12.46
CA SER A 530 3.07 -38.06 11.02
C SER A 530 2.75 -36.68 10.44
N SER A 531 1.73 -35.99 10.97
CA SER A 531 1.41 -34.60 10.61
C SER A 531 2.46 -33.63 11.15
N VAL A 532 2.86 -33.78 12.41
CA VAL A 532 3.94 -32.97 13.02
C VAL A 532 5.25 -33.13 12.24
N ASN A 533 5.61 -34.37 11.89
CA ASN A 533 6.79 -34.67 11.08
C ASN A 533 6.72 -34.08 9.66
N SER A 534 5.51 -33.96 9.09
CA SER A 534 5.33 -33.34 7.77
C SER A 534 5.56 -31.82 7.81
N ILE A 535 5.16 -31.15 8.90
CA ILE A 535 5.44 -29.72 9.14
C ILE A 535 6.95 -29.55 9.44
N GLU A 536 7.52 -30.34 10.34
CA GLU A 536 8.92 -30.22 10.78
C GLU A 536 9.95 -30.43 9.66
N ASN A 537 9.59 -31.11 8.56
CA ASN A 537 10.46 -31.31 7.40
C ASN A 537 9.98 -30.55 6.14
N GLY A 538 8.94 -29.72 6.26
CA GLY A 538 8.41 -28.92 5.14
C GLY A 538 7.66 -29.69 4.05
N TYR A 539 7.38 -30.99 4.25
CA TYR A 539 6.63 -31.82 3.30
C TYR A 539 5.19 -31.33 3.09
N THR A 540 4.60 -30.69 4.10
CA THR A 540 3.28 -30.03 3.97
C THR A 540 3.27 -28.70 4.72
N GLN A 541 2.59 -27.71 4.16
CA GLN A 541 2.28 -26.46 4.86
C GLN A 541 0.93 -26.61 5.60
N PRO A 542 0.88 -26.37 6.92
CA PRO A 542 -0.33 -26.55 7.72
C PRO A 542 -1.41 -25.53 7.38
N VAL A 543 -2.68 -25.92 7.50
CA VAL A 543 -3.83 -25.00 7.40
C VAL A 543 -3.97 -24.15 8.66
N ARG A 544 -4.54 -22.95 8.56
CA ARG A 544 -4.64 -21.99 9.68
C ARG A 544 -5.15 -22.58 11.01
N PRO A 545 -6.23 -23.40 11.07
CA PRO A 545 -6.68 -23.98 12.34
C PRO A 545 -5.64 -24.89 13.02
N VAL A 546 -4.79 -25.55 12.24
CA VAL A 546 -3.71 -26.41 12.76
C VAL A 546 -2.60 -25.55 13.36
N VAL A 547 -2.23 -24.43 12.74
CA VAL A 547 -1.23 -23.51 13.32
C VAL A 547 -1.78 -22.83 14.57
N ARG A 548 -3.03 -22.38 14.57
CA ARG A 548 -3.69 -21.83 15.77
C ARG A 548 -3.65 -22.84 16.93
N TYR A 549 -4.02 -24.11 16.70
CA TYR A 549 -3.89 -25.15 17.72
C TYR A 549 -2.47 -25.28 18.30
N PHE A 550 -1.42 -25.19 17.48
CA PHE A 550 -0.04 -25.24 17.97
C PHE A 550 0.37 -23.97 18.71
N VAL A 551 -0.07 -22.79 18.26
CA VAL A 551 0.14 -21.51 18.94
C VAL A 551 -0.53 -21.55 20.33
N ASP A 552 -1.80 -21.92 20.39
CA ASP A 552 -2.57 -22.09 21.64
C ASP A 552 -1.96 -23.17 22.56
N LEU A 553 -1.32 -24.21 22.01
CA LEU A 553 -0.59 -25.23 22.78
C LEU A 553 0.74 -24.71 23.32
N PHE A 554 1.53 -24.00 22.52
CA PHE A 554 2.84 -23.47 22.91
C PHE A 554 2.69 -22.35 23.95
N GLU A 555 1.70 -21.47 23.83
CA GLU A 555 1.44 -20.39 24.80
C GLU A 555 1.08 -20.91 26.19
N ARG A 556 0.36 -22.03 26.28
CA ARG A 556 0.04 -22.68 27.57
C ARG A 556 1.21 -23.42 28.21
N LEU A 557 2.29 -23.66 27.47
CA LEU A 557 3.46 -24.41 27.94
C LEU A 557 4.69 -23.52 28.16
N ASP A 558 4.81 -22.41 27.42
CA ASP A 558 5.90 -21.43 27.59
C ASP A 558 5.63 -20.46 28.76
N VAL A 559 5.41 -21.01 29.96
CA VAL A 559 5.17 -20.23 31.19
C VAL A 559 6.33 -19.27 31.48
N THR A 560 7.55 -19.64 31.09
CA THR A 560 8.78 -18.83 31.19
C THR A 560 8.95 -17.80 30.07
N GLN A 561 8.08 -17.79 29.06
CA GLN A 561 8.08 -16.88 27.92
C GLN A 561 9.41 -16.86 27.13
N ARG A 562 10.08 -18.02 27.07
CA ARG A 562 11.38 -18.24 26.42
C ARG A 562 11.30 -18.18 24.89
N PHE A 563 10.14 -18.53 24.33
CA PHE A 563 9.84 -18.59 22.90
C PHE A 563 8.73 -17.60 22.51
N ARG A 564 8.50 -16.57 23.36
CA ARG A 564 7.47 -15.53 23.18
C ARG A 564 7.48 -14.94 21.77
N ASP A 565 8.66 -14.65 21.23
CA ASP A 565 8.83 -14.02 19.91
C ASP A 565 8.50 -15.00 18.77
N GLU A 566 9.01 -16.23 18.82
CA GLU A 566 8.73 -17.26 17.81
C GLU A 566 7.25 -17.68 17.81
N ILE A 567 6.64 -17.77 19.00
CA ILE A 567 5.21 -18.02 19.17
C ILE A 567 4.39 -16.84 18.62
N SER A 568 4.79 -15.60 18.91
CA SER A 568 4.11 -14.40 18.38
C SER A 568 4.26 -14.28 16.87
N TYR A 569 5.39 -14.70 16.30
CA TYR A 569 5.58 -14.79 14.86
C TYR A 569 4.69 -15.89 14.23
N LEU A 570 4.55 -17.06 14.85
CA LEU A 570 3.57 -18.08 14.42
C LEU A 570 2.12 -17.57 14.54
N ARG A 571 1.79 -16.81 15.59
CA ARG A 571 0.49 -16.13 15.78
C ARG A 571 0.23 -15.13 14.65
N PHE A 572 1.21 -14.30 14.29
CA PHE A 572 1.15 -13.35 13.18
C PHE A 572 0.95 -14.07 11.84
N LEU A 573 1.76 -15.09 11.53
CA LEU A 573 1.60 -15.90 10.31
C LEU A 573 0.20 -16.52 10.22
N ALA A 574 -0.41 -16.89 11.34
CA ALA A 574 -1.75 -17.47 11.43
C ALA A 574 -2.88 -16.44 11.66
N SER A 575 -2.60 -15.13 11.74
CA SER A 575 -3.59 -14.09 12.06
C SER A 575 -4.73 -14.06 11.04
N GLU A 576 -5.97 -14.14 11.51
CA GLU A 576 -7.17 -14.30 10.66
C GLU A 576 -7.42 -13.12 9.69
N ASP A 577 -6.75 -12.00 9.94
CA ASP A 577 -6.90 -10.78 9.16
C ASP A 577 -6.11 -10.84 7.85
N ILE A 578 -5.07 -11.68 7.77
CA ILE A 578 -4.22 -11.87 6.58
C ILE A 578 -4.19 -13.32 6.10
N ALA A 579 -4.06 -13.53 4.79
CA ALA A 579 -3.75 -14.81 4.17
C ALA A 579 -2.48 -14.73 3.33
N TRP A 580 -1.74 -15.84 3.27
CA TRP A 580 -0.49 -15.98 2.51
C TRP A 580 -0.78 -16.55 1.13
N ASP A 581 -1.42 -15.72 0.30
CA ASP A 581 -1.88 -16.16 -1.01
C ASP A 581 -0.72 -16.26 -2.01
N ARG A 582 -0.82 -17.24 -2.90
CA ARG A 582 0.25 -17.57 -3.85
C ARG A 582 0.21 -16.60 -5.03
N VAL A 583 1.37 -16.13 -5.48
CA VAL A 583 1.52 -15.40 -6.73
C VAL A 583 1.46 -16.40 -7.89
N ASP A 584 0.51 -16.19 -8.81
CA ASP A 584 0.23 -17.11 -9.92
C ASP A 584 0.72 -16.59 -11.27
N ASP A 585 0.96 -15.27 -11.38
CA ASP A 585 1.31 -14.58 -12.62
C ASP A 585 1.97 -13.23 -12.28
N ILE A 586 3.07 -12.91 -12.96
CA ILE A 586 3.85 -11.67 -12.77
C ILE A 586 4.28 -11.19 -14.15
N ARG A 587 4.04 -9.92 -14.44
CA ARG A 587 4.32 -9.34 -15.76
C ARG A 587 5.00 -8.00 -15.63
N ALA A 588 6.05 -7.80 -16.42
CA ALA A 588 6.57 -6.49 -16.75
C ALA A 588 5.88 -6.03 -18.03
N GLU A 589 5.00 -5.04 -17.91
CA GLU A 589 4.24 -4.46 -19.02
C GLU A 589 4.71 -3.02 -19.25
N ARG A 590 4.57 -2.47 -20.46
CA ARG A 590 5.02 -1.09 -20.74
C ARG A 590 4.16 -0.11 -19.94
N ALA A 591 4.80 0.91 -19.36
CA ALA A 591 4.10 1.98 -18.64
C ALA A 591 3.00 2.64 -19.51
N ASP A 592 1.79 2.61 -18.97
CA ASP A 592 0.53 3.13 -19.53
C ASP A 592 0.14 4.49 -18.91
N VAL A 593 0.67 4.79 -17.73
CA VAL A 593 0.38 5.99 -16.93
C VAL A 593 1.62 6.91 -16.79
N PRO A 594 1.44 8.25 -16.74
CA PRO A 594 2.53 9.20 -16.56
C PRO A 594 2.96 9.40 -15.10
N PHE A 595 2.09 9.04 -14.14
CA PHE A 595 2.33 9.23 -12.72
C PHE A 595 2.10 7.96 -11.92
N PHE A 596 2.72 7.98 -10.75
CA PHE A 596 3.03 6.93 -9.83
C PHE A 596 2.75 7.54 -8.43
N TYR A 597 2.23 6.80 -7.44
CA TYR A 597 1.65 7.37 -6.21
C TYR A 597 2.07 6.57 -4.95
N ASP A 598 2.24 7.24 -3.80
CA ASP A 598 2.61 6.60 -2.51
C ASP A 598 1.90 7.30 -1.34
N LEU A 599 1.87 6.65 -0.17
CA LEU A 599 1.39 7.22 1.09
C LEU A 599 2.47 7.14 2.17
N SER A 600 2.87 8.26 2.78
CA SER A 600 3.55 8.17 4.08
C SER A 600 2.53 7.72 5.13
N VAL A 601 2.87 6.69 5.90
CA VAL A 601 1.99 6.02 6.87
C VAL A 601 2.76 5.84 8.17
N ASP A 602 2.21 6.38 9.24
CA ASP A 602 2.89 6.46 10.53
C ASP A 602 2.84 5.12 11.28
N GLY A 603 3.93 4.82 12.00
CA GLY A 603 4.14 3.58 12.76
C GLY A 603 4.33 2.32 11.91
N THR A 604 3.32 1.98 11.09
CA THR A 604 3.16 0.68 10.41
C THR A 604 3.74 0.62 8.99
N GLN A 605 3.84 1.75 8.30
CA GLN A 605 4.54 1.92 7.02
C GLN A 605 4.09 1.03 5.84
N CYS A 606 2.91 0.46 5.96
CA CYS A 606 2.24 -0.27 4.90
C CYS A 606 0.79 0.17 4.75
N PHE A 607 0.13 -0.29 3.69
CA PHE A 607 -1.29 -0.06 3.44
C PHE A 607 -1.88 -1.24 2.65
N VAL A 608 -3.21 -1.39 2.71
CA VAL A 608 -3.94 -2.37 1.90
C VAL A 608 -4.39 -1.71 0.59
N GLY A 609 -3.84 -2.17 -0.54
CA GLY A 609 -4.21 -1.74 -1.90
C GLY A 609 -4.61 -2.94 -2.76
N ASN A 610 -5.78 -2.88 -3.41
CA ASN A 610 -6.40 -4.01 -4.12
C ASN A 610 -6.48 -5.32 -3.28
N GLY A 611 -6.60 -5.18 -1.96
CA GLY A 611 -6.62 -6.30 -1.01
C GLY A 611 -5.27 -6.96 -0.75
N ILE A 612 -4.14 -6.38 -1.20
CA ILE A 612 -2.76 -6.83 -1.00
C ILE A 612 -2.04 -5.86 -0.04
N VAL A 613 -1.11 -6.34 0.78
CA VAL A 613 -0.33 -5.50 1.72
C VAL A 613 0.94 -4.96 1.04
N LEU A 614 1.08 -3.63 1.02
CA LEU A 614 2.03 -2.85 0.22
C LEU A 614 2.84 -1.87 1.12
N HIS A 615 4.09 -1.53 0.78
CA HIS A 615 5.00 -0.78 1.67
C HIS A 615 5.51 0.56 1.12
N ASN A 616 5.41 1.60 1.96
CA ASN A 616 5.76 2.98 1.65
C ASN A 616 7.26 3.33 1.72
N THR A 617 7.57 4.62 1.56
CA THR A 617 8.89 5.24 1.66
C THR A 617 9.12 5.92 3.04
N HIS A 618 10.36 6.06 3.54
CA HIS A 618 10.62 6.32 5.00
C HIS A 618 11.68 7.46 5.30
N GLY A 619 12.18 7.74 6.55
CA GLY A 619 13.08 8.91 6.89
C GLY A 619 14.25 8.91 7.96
N HIS A 620 15.59 8.82 7.68
CA HIS A 620 16.65 8.25 8.62
C HIS A 620 17.68 9.09 9.38
N SER A 621 18.97 8.70 9.30
CA SER A 621 20.10 9.32 9.94
C SER A 621 20.17 10.66 9.27
N VAL A 622 19.93 11.68 10.08
CA VAL A 622 19.66 13.04 9.63
C VAL A 622 20.69 13.49 8.61
N THR A 623 21.95 13.09 8.82
CA THR A 623 23.00 13.12 7.82
C THR A 623 23.68 11.76 7.67
N THR A 624 24.58 11.67 6.68
CA THR A 624 25.51 10.57 6.45
C THR A 624 26.85 11.16 6.05
N GLY A 625 27.80 11.19 6.99
CA GLY A 625 29.12 11.79 6.82
C GLY A 625 30.28 10.86 7.14
N ALA A 626 31.41 11.47 7.53
CA ALA A 626 32.68 10.84 7.79
C ALA A 626 32.58 9.68 8.79
N ILE A 627 31.95 9.93 9.94
CA ILE A 627 31.82 8.95 11.02
C ILE A 627 30.95 7.76 10.56
N LYS A 628 29.96 7.97 9.69
CA LYS A 628 29.17 6.87 9.13
C LYS A 628 29.93 6.04 8.09
N ASN A 629 30.94 6.58 7.40
CA ASN A 629 31.71 5.75 6.46
C ASN A 629 32.78 4.88 7.14
N ALA A 630 33.34 5.30 8.28
CA ALA A 630 34.20 4.45 9.10
C ALA A 630 33.53 3.09 9.40
N PHE A 631 32.20 3.07 9.57
CA PHE A 631 31.37 1.87 9.69
C PHE A 631 31.49 0.90 8.51
N GLY A 632 31.65 1.43 7.29
CA GLY A 632 31.86 0.64 6.08
C GLY A 632 33.29 0.10 5.98
N GLY A 633 34.27 0.91 6.36
CA GLY A 633 35.70 0.56 6.29
C GLY A 633 36.20 -0.40 7.36
N LEU A 634 35.66 -0.34 8.59
CA LEU A 634 36.19 -1.06 9.76
C LEU A 634 35.43 -2.33 10.14
N LEU A 635 34.19 -2.53 9.66
CA LEU A 635 33.36 -3.66 10.08
C LEU A 635 33.09 -4.64 8.92
N LYS A 636 33.38 -5.92 9.20
CA LYS A 636 33.19 -7.07 8.30
C LYS A 636 31.72 -7.33 7.96
N GLU A 637 31.43 -8.32 7.11
CA GLU A 637 30.12 -8.50 6.47
C GLU A 637 28.92 -8.52 7.44
N VAL A 638 29.09 -9.11 8.63
CA VAL A 638 28.06 -9.26 9.69
C VAL A 638 27.74 -7.97 10.49
N ARG A 639 28.24 -6.80 10.07
CA ARG A 639 27.96 -5.47 10.67
C ARG A 639 26.49 -5.10 10.87
N HIS A 640 25.54 -5.86 10.32
CA HIS A 640 24.10 -5.69 10.56
C HIS A 640 23.60 -6.14 11.95
N TYR A 641 24.44 -6.10 12.99
CA TYR A 641 23.97 -5.85 14.38
C TYR A 641 24.02 -4.37 14.74
N ALA A 642 25.09 -3.68 14.32
CA ALA A 642 25.54 -2.45 14.93
C ALA A 642 24.59 -1.25 14.76
N HIS A 643 23.74 -1.24 13.73
CA HIS A 643 22.70 -0.21 13.60
C HIS A 643 21.64 -0.22 14.74
N GLU A 644 21.58 -1.26 15.59
CA GLU A 644 20.77 -1.22 16.84
C GLU A 644 21.24 -0.15 17.80
N PHE A 645 22.53 0.11 17.81
CA PHE A 645 23.11 1.15 18.62
C PHE A 645 23.82 2.11 17.68
N ILE A 646 23.17 2.50 16.56
CA ILE A 646 23.84 3.17 15.45
C ILE A 646 24.67 4.38 15.88
N HIS A 647 24.16 5.20 16.80
CA HIS A 647 24.85 6.40 17.27
C HIS A 647 25.94 6.06 18.28
N GLU A 648 25.72 5.05 19.10
CA GLU A 648 26.69 4.57 20.08
C GLU A 648 27.84 3.79 19.41
N VAL A 649 27.60 3.12 18.28
CA VAL A 649 28.63 2.49 17.45
C VAL A 649 29.35 3.50 16.55
N MET A 650 28.68 4.58 16.12
CA MET A 650 29.38 5.74 15.54
C MET A 650 30.43 6.30 16.52
N VAL A 651 30.10 6.36 17.82
CA VAL A 651 31.04 6.71 18.90
C VAL A 651 32.14 5.65 19.07
N ASP A 652 31.81 4.35 19.08
CA ASP A 652 32.82 3.27 19.17
C ASP A 652 33.81 3.30 17.99
N LEU A 653 33.35 3.63 16.78
CA LEU A 653 34.19 3.77 15.60
C LEU A 653 35.15 4.96 15.68
N MET A 654 34.82 6.01 16.44
CA MET A 654 35.75 7.10 16.72
C MET A 654 36.88 6.67 17.67
N TYR A 655 36.57 5.88 18.70
CA TYR A 655 37.58 5.25 19.56
C TYR A 655 38.48 4.31 18.76
N MET A 656 37.89 3.39 17.98
CA MET A 656 38.66 2.46 17.13
C MET A 656 39.60 3.19 16.17
N GLN A 657 39.14 4.24 15.49
CA GLN A 657 39.98 4.98 14.57
C GLN A 657 41.14 5.69 15.27
N ARG A 658 40.91 6.33 16.42
CA ARG A 658 41.98 6.97 17.21
C ARG A 658 43.02 5.97 17.74
N GLU A 659 42.64 4.71 17.96
CA GLU A 659 43.57 3.67 18.43
C GLU A 659 44.35 2.98 17.31
N LEU A 660 43.78 2.86 16.10
CA LEU A 660 44.44 2.23 14.94
C LEU A 660 45.28 3.17 14.09
N HIS A 661 44.86 4.44 13.99
CA HIS A 661 45.34 5.37 12.98
C HIS A 661 46.08 6.55 13.65
N PRO A 662 47.40 6.70 13.43
CA PRO A 662 48.17 7.79 14.06
C PRO A 662 47.79 9.17 13.52
N GLY A 663 47.06 9.23 12.39
CA GLY A 663 46.29 10.38 11.98
C GLY A 663 45.11 9.96 11.09
N VAL A 664 44.00 10.69 11.18
CA VAL A 664 42.89 10.57 10.22
C VAL A 664 42.61 11.96 9.66
N LEU A 665 42.40 12.05 8.36
CA LEU A 665 41.99 13.28 7.68
C LEU A 665 40.70 12.99 6.94
N ALA A 666 39.58 13.43 7.48
CA ALA A 666 38.32 13.36 6.76
C ALA A 666 38.30 14.46 5.70
N VAL A 667 38.08 14.08 4.44
CA VAL A 667 37.76 15.00 3.36
C VAL A 667 36.42 14.57 2.78
N MET A 668 35.44 15.47 2.89
CA MET A 668 34.08 15.26 2.44
C MET A 668 33.89 16.01 1.12
N ASP A 669 33.56 15.24 0.08
CA ASP A 669 33.20 15.79 -1.22
C ASP A 669 31.80 16.41 -1.15
N GLY A 670 31.75 17.74 -1.13
CA GLY A 670 30.55 18.55 -1.23
C GLY A 670 30.37 19.15 -2.63
N THR A 671 31.11 18.69 -3.64
CA THR A 671 30.91 19.13 -5.03
C THR A 671 29.59 18.59 -5.56
N VAL A 672 29.27 17.34 -5.19
CA VAL A 672 28.00 16.66 -5.44
C VAL A 672 27.37 16.23 -4.12
N MET A 673 26.46 17.05 -3.58
CA MET A 673 25.75 16.77 -2.33
C MET A 673 24.46 15.97 -2.57
N GLY A 674 24.07 15.15 -1.60
CA GLY A 674 22.84 14.35 -1.66
C GLY A 674 21.72 14.95 -0.80
N ASP A 675 20.66 15.41 -1.45
CA ASP A 675 19.39 15.74 -0.78
C ASP A 675 18.46 14.49 -0.78
N GLY A 676 17.61 14.37 0.24
CA GLY A 676 16.84 13.16 0.53
C GLY A 676 17.55 12.14 1.44
N ALA A 677 17.48 10.83 1.11
CA ALA A 677 17.94 9.72 1.96
C ALA A 677 19.32 9.12 1.61
N GLY A 678 19.74 8.13 2.41
CA GLY A 678 20.80 7.12 2.12
C GLY A 678 20.26 5.67 1.87
N PRO A 679 21.02 4.75 1.20
CA PRO A 679 22.37 4.90 0.65
C PRO A 679 22.54 4.89 -0.91
N ARG A 680 21.52 4.78 -1.78
CA ARG A 680 21.63 4.59 -3.25
C ARG A 680 20.53 5.15 -4.24
N THR A 681 19.67 6.13 -3.93
CA THR A 681 18.96 6.99 -4.95
C THR A 681 18.79 8.55 -4.75
N MET A 682 19.79 9.36 -4.32
CA MET A 682 19.66 10.81 -3.95
C MET A 682 19.19 11.73 -5.08
N VAL A 683 18.80 12.96 -4.72
CA VAL A 683 18.91 14.10 -5.62
C VAL A 683 20.36 14.62 -5.58
N PRO A 684 21.13 14.58 -6.69
CA PRO A 684 22.47 15.15 -6.72
C PRO A 684 22.40 16.68 -6.90
N ARG A 685 22.72 17.42 -5.84
CA ARG A 685 22.89 18.88 -5.83
C ARG A 685 24.34 19.24 -6.14
N ALA A 686 24.57 20.28 -6.95
CA ALA A 686 25.90 20.85 -7.10
C ALA A 686 26.19 21.78 -5.90
N GLY A 687 26.90 21.27 -4.89
CA GLY A 687 27.27 22.06 -3.70
C GLY A 687 28.54 22.90 -3.91
N ASN A 688 29.43 22.46 -4.81
CA ASN A 688 30.73 23.08 -5.13
C ASN A 688 31.74 23.18 -3.96
N LEU A 689 31.52 22.48 -2.84
CA LEU A 689 32.38 22.57 -1.65
C LEU A 689 33.32 21.36 -1.52
N ILE A 690 34.47 21.57 -0.88
CA ILE A 690 35.28 20.47 -0.33
C ILE A 690 35.55 20.83 1.13
N LEU A 691 35.05 20.01 2.05
CA LEU A 691 35.33 20.14 3.47
C LEU A 691 36.50 19.21 3.83
N ALA A 692 37.43 19.66 4.66
CA ALA A 692 38.55 18.86 5.12
C ALA A 692 38.83 19.15 6.61
N SER A 693 39.02 18.11 7.42
CA SER A 693 39.39 18.24 8.83
C SER A 693 40.06 16.97 9.36
N ALA A 694 41.01 17.12 10.29
CA ALA A 694 41.49 16.02 11.11
C ALA A 694 40.45 15.57 12.16
N ASP A 695 39.52 16.46 12.51
CA ASP A 695 38.38 16.17 13.38
C ASP A 695 37.15 15.76 12.55
N GLN A 696 36.80 14.48 12.65
CA GLN A 696 35.68 13.85 11.96
C GLN A 696 34.32 14.24 12.55
N VAL A 697 34.27 14.73 13.80
CA VAL A 697 33.07 15.27 14.43
C VAL A 697 32.83 16.68 13.89
N ALA A 698 33.89 17.49 13.81
CA ALA A 698 33.81 18.87 13.32
C ALA A 698 33.37 18.93 11.85
N ILE A 699 33.92 18.07 10.99
CA ILE A 699 33.51 18.03 9.57
C ILE A 699 32.05 17.58 9.40
N ASP A 700 31.58 16.58 10.17
CA ASP A 700 30.18 16.13 10.10
C ASP A 700 29.22 17.15 10.70
N ALA A 701 29.66 17.94 11.69
CA ALA A 701 28.90 19.03 12.27
C ALA A 701 28.78 20.24 11.32
N ILE A 702 29.89 20.69 10.72
CA ILE A 702 29.87 21.77 9.72
C ILE A 702 29.10 21.32 8.47
N ALA A 703 29.25 20.07 8.03
CA ALA A 703 28.44 19.52 6.95
C ALA A 703 26.94 19.50 7.31
N ALA A 704 26.57 19.07 8.53
CA ALA A 704 25.17 19.08 8.98
C ALA A 704 24.58 20.51 9.01
N LYS A 705 25.35 21.48 9.51
CA LYS A 705 24.99 22.92 9.49
C LYS A 705 24.77 23.41 8.06
N ILE A 706 25.68 23.11 7.13
CA ILE A 706 25.58 23.50 5.71
C ILE A 706 24.36 22.86 5.05
N MET A 707 24.04 21.61 5.35
CA MET A 707 22.81 20.95 4.91
C MET A 707 21.54 21.54 5.54
N GLY A 708 21.65 22.27 6.66
CA GLY A 708 20.55 22.98 7.32
C GLY A 708 20.03 22.35 8.61
N PHE A 709 20.78 21.42 9.21
CA PHE A 709 20.43 20.76 10.48
C PHE A 709 21.25 21.33 11.64
N ASP A 710 20.66 21.41 12.84
CA ASP A 710 21.43 21.65 14.07
C ASP A 710 22.31 20.43 14.39
N PRO A 711 23.65 20.56 14.44
CA PRO A 711 24.55 19.45 14.72
C PRO A 711 24.37 18.85 16.13
N LEU A 712 23.98 19.63 17.14
CA LEU A 712 23.82 19.14 18.51
C LEU A 712 22.49 18.41 18.73
N SER A 713 21.51 18.61 17.84
CA SER A 713 20.31 17.75 17.74
C SER A 713 20.65 16.32 17.28
N ILE A 714 21.73 16.14 16.52
CA ILE A 714 22.10 14.85 15.92
C ILE A 714 22.79 13.97 16.99
N PRO A 715 22.21 12.82 17.41
CA PRO A 715 22.63 12.16 18.63
C PRO A 715 24.09 11.66 18.65
N TYR A 716 24.67 11.28 17.51
CA TYR A 716 26.06 10.81 17.47
C TYR A 716 27.08 11.94 17.58
N LEU A 717 26.81 13.10 16.97
CA LEU A 717 27.69 14.27 17.04
C LEU A 717 27.74 14.81 18.47
N ARG A 718 26.57 15.00 19.09
CA ARG A 718 26.50 15.42 20.50
C ARG A 718 27.23 14.43 21.42
N MET A 719 27.01 13.12 21.26
CA MET A 719 27.70 12.13 22.10
C MET A 719 29.22 12.09 21.89
N CYS A 720 29.73 12.35 20.68
CA CYS A 720 31.17 12.48 20.45
C CYS A 720 31.74 13.74 21.14
N HIS A 721 31.04 14.86 21.05
CA HIS A 721 31.43 16.14 21.66
C HIS A 721 31.41 16.10 23.19
N GLU A 722 30.34 15.55 23.79
CA GLU A 722 30.24 15.21 25.22
C GLU A 722 31.42 14.37 25.76
N ARG A 723 32.19 13.71 24.88
CA ARG A 723 33.27 12.75 25.22
C ARG A 723 34.66 13.18 24.77
N GLY A 724 34.84 14.40 24.25
CA GLY A 724 36.14 14.87 23.75
C GLY A 724 36.65 14.08 22.52
N LEU A 725 35.75 13.43 21.77
CA LEU A 725 36.07 12.70 20.55
C LEU A 725 36.17 13.60 19.31
N GLY A 726 35.78 14.86 19.48
CA GLY A 726 35.89 15.96 18.53
C GLY A 726 34.90 17.07 18.90
N ILE A 727 34.90 18.18 18.17
CA ILE A 727 34.03 19.32 18.42
C ILE A 727 32.77 19.21 17.53
N ALA A 728 31.58 19.35 18.11
CA ALA A 728 30.31 19.35 17.34
C ALA A 728 29.56 20.69 17.37
N ASP A 729 29.91 21.60 18.27
CA ASP A 729 29.31 22.94 18.29
C ASP A 729 29.99 23.83 17.23
N PRO A 730 29.25 24.36 16.22
CA PRO A 730 29.85 25.19 15.17
C PRO A 730 30.43 26.53 15.64
N ARG A 731 30.26 26.91 16.91
CA ARG A 731 30.86 28.10 17.52
C ARG A 731 32.30 27.85 17.98
N ASP A 732 32.62 26.59 18.28
CA ASP A 732 33.92 26.15 18.79
C ASP A 732 34.81 25.54 17.68
N ILE A 733 34.38 25.59 16.42
CA ILE A 733 35.09 25.05 15.24
C ILE A 733 35.69 26.20 14.43
N GLU A 734 37.01 26.25 14.34
CA GLU A 734 37.73 27.19 13.47
C GLU A 734 37.55 26.82 11.99
N ILE A 735 37.12 27.79 11.17
CA ILE A 735 37.04 27.65 9.71
C ILE A 735 38.21 28.42 9.08
N VAL A 736 39.27 27.70 8.74
CA VAL A 736 40.50 28.24 8.12
C VAL A 736 40.35 28.49 6.61
N GLY A 737 39.28 27.96 6.00
CA GLY A 737 38.98 28.08 4.57
C GLY A 737 37.96 29.17 4.25
N ASP A 738 37.08 28.90 3.29
CA ASP A 738 35.98 29.81 2.91
C ASP A 738 34.91 29.85 4.02
N VAL A 739 34.93 30.96 4.78
CA VAL A 739 34.04 31.19 5.92
C VAL A 739 32.60 31.53 5.47
N GLU A 740 32.43 32.20 4.33
CA GLU A 740 31.10 32.53 3.78
C GLU A 740 30.41 31.26 3.30
N ALA A 741 31.13 30.39 2.58
CA ALA A 741 30.65 29.07 2.21
C ALA A 741 30.23 28.23 3.44
N ALA A 742 31.01 28.26 4.52
CA ALA A 742 30.70 27.57 5.77
C ALA A 742 29.57 28.21 6.62
N ALA A 743 29.07 29.40 6.22
CA ALA A 743 27.89 30.04 6.77
C ALA A 743 26.60 29.69 6.01
N THR A 744 26.70 29.11 4.81
CA THR A 744 25.56 28.66 3.99
C THR A 744 24.62 27.72 4.77
N ASN A 745 23.32 27.81 4.52
CA ASN A 745 22.33 26.80 4.90
C ASN A 745 21.52 26.43 3.65
N MET A 746 21.60 25.17 3.24
CA MET A 746 20.99 24.67 2.00
C MET A 746 19.57 24.08 2.18
N GLY A 747 19.06 23.98 3.42
CA GLY A 747 17.68 23.58 3.71
C GLY A 747 17.29 22.16 3.26
N PHE A 748 18.25 21.23 3.19
CA PHE A 748 18.06 19.83 2.78
C PHE A 748 17.10 19.09 3.71
N LYS A 749 16.53 17.97 3.22
CA LYS A 749 15.50 17.20 3.91
C LYS A 749 15.83 15.71 3.94
N THR A 750 15.64 15.10 5.09
CA THR A 750 16.15 13.74 5.35
C THR A 750 15.11 12.68 5.02
N SER A 751 15.51 11.62 4.30
CA SER A 751 14.67 10.43 4.10
C SER A 751 15.39 9.08 4.44
N ARG A 752 14.73 7.91 4.32
CA ARG A 752 15.25 6.50 4.37
C ARG A 752 15.03 5.93 2.99
N SER A 753 16.03 5.27 2.41
CA SER A 753 15.68 4.17 1.51
C SER A 753 15.07 3.03 2.32
N LEU A 754 14.09 2.35 1.73
CA LEU A 754 13.25 1.34 2.38
C LEU A 754 14.05 0.17 2.99
N VAL A 755 15.22 -0.13 2.41
CA VAL A 755 16.20 -1.11 2.94
C VAL A 755 16.61 -0.80 4.39
N ILE A 756 16.66 0.48 4.78
CA ILE A 756 17.02 0.88 6.15
C ILE A 756 15.81 0.84 7.12
N TRP A 757 14.57 0.58 6.67
CA TRP A 757 13.45 0.43 7.61
C TRP A 757 13.53 -0.86 8.42
N GLY A 758 13.46 -2.00 7.73
CA GLY A 758 13.55 -3.32 8.36
C GLY A 758 14.83 -3.48 9.18
N ASP A 759 15.89 -2.78 8.75
CA ASP A 759 17.18 -2.71 9.44
C ASP A 759 17.07 -2.18 10.89
N GLN A 760 16.41 -1.05 11.16
CA GLN A 760 16.22 -0.57 12.53
C GLN A 760 15.08 -1.26 13.29
N LEU A 761 14.12 -1.86 12.61
CA LEU A 761 12.98 -2.52 13.25
C LEU A 761 13.40 -3.75 14.07
N ILE A 762 14.32 -4.57 13.53
CA ILE A 762 14.95 -5.76 14.15
C ILE A 762 15.82 -5.42 15.38
N ARG A 763 15.86 -4.14 15.77
CA ARG A 763 17.02 -3.56 16.47
C ARG A 763 16.64 -2.53 17.52
N LYS A 764 16.32 -1.29 17.13
CA LYS A 764 15.82 -0.24 18.04
C LYS A 764 14.31 -0.39 18.30
N GLY A 765 13.59 -1.06 17.38
CA GLY A 765 12.15 -1.33 17.49
C GLY A 765 11.79 -2.65 18.21
N PRO A 766 10.51 -3.05 18.19
CA PRO A 766 9.99 -4.22 18.94
C PRO A 766 10.54 -5.58 18.51
N LEU A 767 11.10 -5.75 17.29
CA LEU A 767 11.67 -7.02 16.82
C LEU A 767 13.08 -7.32 17.38
N ARG A 768 13.46 -6.62 18.46
CA ARG A 768 14.76 -6.68 19.13
C ARG A 768 15.14 -8.05 19.73
N PRO A 769 14.23 -8.91 20.23
CA PRO A 769 14.64 -10.23 20.73
C PRO A 769 14.98 -11.21 19.58
N LEU A 770 14.26 -11.14 18.45
CA LEU A 770 14.57 -11.86 17.20
C LEU A 770 15.92 -11.52 16.56
N LYS A 771 16.59 -10.44 16.99
CA LYS A 771 17.96 -10.05 16.58
C LYS A 771 18.94 -11.23 16.54
N ARG A 772 18.87 -12.13 17.52
CA ARG A 772 19.81 -13.27 17.64
C ARG A 772 19.57 -14.38 16.61
N LEU A 773 18.48 -14.34 15.85
CA LEU A 773 18.15 -15.29 14.79
C LEU A 773 18.28 -14.66 13.39
N LEU A 774 17.65 -13.49 13.18
CA LEU A 774 17.61 -12.80 11.88
C LEU A 774 18.97 -12.22 11.47
N LEU A 775 19.86 -11.98 12.44
CA LEU A 775 21.16 -11.38 12.22
C LEU A 775 22.29 -12.33 12.65
N HIS A 776 22.21 -12.93 13.86
CA HIS A 776 23.29 -13.78 14.41
C HIS A 776 23.23 -15.24 13.92
N SER A 777 22.82 -15.49 12.67
CA SER A 777 22.78 -16.83 12.06
C SER A 777 23.25 -16.81 10.59
N PRO A 778 23.57 -17.98 9.97
CA PRO A 778 24.02 -18.06 8.58
C PRO A 778 23.03 -17.55 7.51
N LEU A 779 21.79 -17.22 7.88
CA LEU A 779 20.75 -16.72 6.95
C LEU A 779 20.94 -15.26 6.52
N VAL A 780 21.95 -14.56 7.07
CA VAL A 780 22.26 -13.15 6.81
C VAL A 780 22.48 -12.80 5.32
N VAL A 781 22.79 -13.80 4.48
CA VAL A 781 23.14 -13.67 3.05
C VAL A 781 22.00 -13.12 2.18
N TRP A 782 20.74 -13.18 2.63
CA TRP A 782 19.59 -12.82 1.78
C TRP A 782 19.29 -11.32 1.70
N ALA A 783 19.51 -10.55 2.77
CA ALA A 783 19.38 -9.09 2.77
C ALA A 783 20.32 -8.38 1.76
N PRO A 784 21.59 -8.82 1.58
CA PRO A 784 22.42 -8.45 0.42
C PRO A 784 21.71 -8.55 -0.93
N PHE A 785 21.18 -9.74 -1.25
CA PHE A 785 20.69 -10.06 -2.58
C PHE A 785 19.51 -9.16 -2.99
N ALA A 786 18.51 -8.99 -2.12
CA ALA A 786 17.31 -8.19 -2.40
C ALA A 786 17.62 -6.70 -2.69
N SER A 787 18.70 -6.16 -2.11
CA SER A 787 19.07 -4.75 -2.21
C SER A 787 19.91 -4.43 -3.46
N ASN A 788 20.74 -5.36 -3.95
CA ASN A 788 21.43 -5.21 -5.25
C ASN A 788 20.43 -4.99 -6.39
N VAL A 789 19.43 -5.86 -6.46
CA VAL A 789 18.39 -5.77 -7.49
C VAL A 789 17.65 -4.44 -7.37
N TYR A 790 17.34 -4.02 -6.14
CA TYR A 790 16.65 -2.77 -5.88
C TYR A 790 17.37 -1.63 -6.59
N HIS A 791 18.67 -1.50 -6.36
CA HIS A 791 19.45 -0.38 -6.85
C HIS A 791 19.84 -0.47 -8.33
N ASP A 792 20.38 -1.61 -8.75
CA ASP A 792 21.29 -1.62 -9.89
C ASP A 792 20.58 -1.94 -11.22
N LEU A 793 19.45 -2.64 -11.16
CA LEU A 793 18.66 -3.03 -12.34
C LEU A 793 17.44 -2.12 -12.61
N LEU A 794 17.02 -1.25 -11.69
CA LEU A 794 15.68 -0.66 -11.79
C LEU A 794 15.46 0.80 -11.31
N TRP A 795 16.47 1.46 -10.75
CA TRP A 795 16.50 2.94 -10.75
C TRP A 795 17.66 3.42 -11.59
N TYR A 796 18.81 2.77 -11.50
CA TYR A 796 19.97 3.16 -12.27
C TYR A 796 19.67 3.27 -13.79
N PRO A 797 18.93 2.35 -14.46
CA PRO A 797 18.63 2.48 -15.88
C PRO A 797 17.55 3.51 -16.24
N THR A 798 16.81 4.02 -15.25
CA THR A 798 15.49 4.65 -15.41
C THR A 798 15.50 6.09 -14.87
N VAL A 799 15.27 6.24 -13.57
CA VAL A 799 15.43 7.51 -12.84
C VAL A 799 16.89 7.97 -12.82
N GLY A 800 17.80 7.06 -12.42
CA GLY A 800 19.22 7.29 -12.22
C GLY A 800 19.88 7.76 -13.50
N ARG A 801 19.68 7.06 -14.63
CA ARG A 801 20.14 7.53 -15.96
C ARG A 801 19.56 8.86 -16.38
N SER A 802 18.40 9.29 -15.85
CA SER A 802 17.89 10.65 -16.09
C SER A 802 18.63 11.67 -15.22
N ARG A 803 18.66 11.46 -13.89
CA ARG A 803 19.37 12.34 -12.94
C ARG A 803 20.88 12.42 -13.20
N ILE A 804 21.51 11.34 -13.66
CA ILE A 804 22.92 11.29 -14.04
C ILE A 804 23.18 11.99 -15.37
N ARG A 805 22.22 12.04 -16.31
CA ARG A 805 22.34 12.87 -17.53
C ARG A 805 22.09 14.36 -17.25
N ALA A 806 21.10 14.67 -16.41
CA ALA A 806 20.84 16.04 -15.95
C ALA A 806 22.03 16.58 -15.13
N PHE A 807 22.53 15.79 -14.18
CA PHE A 807 23.75 16.10 -13.44
C PHE A 807 24.99 16.08 -14.37
N GLY A 808 25.01 15.20 -15.38
CA GLY A 808 25.96 15.17 -16.48
C GLY A 808 26.11 16.50 -17.20
N ALA A 809 25.01 17.26 -17.34
CA ALA A 809 25.02 18.61 -17.91
C ALA A 809 25.52 19.73 -16.97
N THR A 810 25.86 19.42 -15.71
CA THR A 810 26.55 20.36 -14.80
C THR A 810 28.06 20.42 -15.11
N PRO A 811 28.82 21.40 -14.56
CA PRO A 811 30.27 21.41 -14.65
C PRO A 811 30.93 20.12 -14.12
N TRP A 812 30.45 19.59 -12.98
CA TRP A 812 30.97 18.37 -12.37
C TRP A 812 30.65 17.10 -13.17
N GLY A 813 29.43 17.02 -13.72
CA GLY A 813 29.06 15.93 -14.64
C GLY A 813 29.94 15.88 -15.89
N ARG A 814 30.09 17.02 -16.59
CA ARG A 814 30.97 17.14 -17.76
C ARG A 814 32.45 16.93 -17.44
N LEU A 815 32.87 17.10 -16.19
CA LEU A 815 34.21 16.77 -15.73
C LEU A 815 34.37 15.26 -15.53
N PHE A 816 33.41 14.60 -14.89
CA PHE A 816 33.40 13.14 -14.65
C PHE A 816 33.39 12.30 -15.94
N GLU A 817 32.74 12.80 -17.00
CA GLU A 817 32.76 12.16 -18.33
C GLU A 817 34.15 12.19 -19.02
N ARG A 818 35.07 13.06 -18.58
CA ARG A 818 36.42 13.23 -19.17
C ARG A 818 37.54 12.40 -18.52
N TYR A 819 37.22 11.63 -17.47
CA TYR A 819 38.16 10.73 -16.75
C TYR A 819 37.98 9.25 -17.13
#